data_AF-A0A955ZIW4-F1
#
_entry.id   AF-A0A955ZIW4-F1
#
_cell.length_a   1.000
_cell.length_b   1.000
_cell.length_c   1.000
_cell.angle_alpha   90.00
_cell.angle_beta   90.00
_cell.angle_gamma   90.00
#
_symmetry.space_group_name_H-M   'P 1'
#
loop_
_entity.id
_entity.type
_entity.pdbx_description
1 polymer ?
#
loop_
_entity_poly.entity_id
_entity_poly.type
_entity_poly.pdbx_seq_one_letter_code
_entity_poly.pdbx_strand_id
1 'polypeptide(L)'
;MDRLRLVFLFVLGVLVVGCGASTPDDDASTRATLTGDSPLVETFQKAEDETGVPAEVLATVAFVQTRFSMNRYSTEELGHAPRELGLMAIGTGGKVDVDSAAKLAGLPSSVVATDPSANVRAAALWLAAEAKRQGLMPLSAEGWRPVVEAYGGEELGLEVLRRLRLGFEAQDDDGLGIELQVDGPEDVLGQVAQSLGYPGAKWNPAYSGNYTNANRGASQINYIVIHTTQGSYAGTVSWFKNPAAKVSSHYVVRSSDGEITQMVDDRDIAWHDACFNSNSIGIEHEGYVQDPGKWYTEAMYQASAKLTAWLCDKYGIPKDRKHIMGHGEAPDCSDHTDPGSGWNWNHYMDLVKNGACKPSTEVCNGKDDDCDGSVDEGDVCLIEQVIVPQMGTLNGSPSSDLDGDGKADVCARASKGLLCSTSGSGFKGTLLGPELTNASGWDKPQYFGTLRMGDVNGDGKADVCARAAAGVSCWLSDGNGFPDKIAGPKWSNADGWDDIKYWSTLRLADVNGDGKADLCARSATDFRCHLSKGDGFGAAITGPALSDAKGWGHDRYYGTIRMGDVNGDGKADVCARGSGGVSCWLSDGAGFPDKIDGPTLTDANSWDGVQYWSTLRMADVNGDGKADLCARAAAGLRCWLSDGTSVTDKIDGPELSNAKGWNKPEYYSTLRFGDLNRDGKADVCARAAAGLRCWLSDGKGFPEQVTSDELSDKKGWNKPEYYSTLRLADDSGDGRADVCGRGIAGVFCWEFDGKAFSPPVTGPAWKDESGWNKIMYYSTLQAAGGCVASEEVCNQADDDCDGEVDEDDVCGGWNDGGVVGAAGAGGGAGAGGSPSGATPPALAPDESGCGCRTPRSPVGGGLPLFLALALGGSLWLRRRSAGANQPQDDEPYQA
;
A
#
# COMPACT_ATOMS: atom_id res chain seq x y z
N MET A 1 -39.25 -8.57 61.40
CA MET A 1 -40.38 -9.43 61.04
C MET A 1 -40.01 -10.12 59.74
N ASP A 2 -39.04 -11.02 59.77
CA ASP A 2 -39.12 -12.47 60.07
C ASP A 2 -39.59 -13.33 58.89
N ARG A 3 -38.74 -14.31 58.56
CA ARG A 3 -38.91 -15.54 57.75
C ARG A 3 -38.59 -15.40 56.25
N LEU A 4 -37.80 -16.28 55.63
CA LEU A 4 -37.65 -17.73 55.86
C LEU A 4 -36.27 -18.26 55.40
N ARG A 5 -35.88 -19.40 56.00
CA ARG A 5 -34.57 -20.08 55.98
C ARG A 5 -34.31 -20.96 54.75
N LEU A 6 -33.01 -21.06 54.44
CA LEU A 6 -32.30 -22.06 53.63
C LEU A 6 -32.10 -23.38 54.42
N VAL A 7 -32.04 -24.54 53.74
CA VAL A 7 -31.28 -25.82 54.01
C VAL A 7 -31.81 -26.88 53.00
N PHE A 8 -31.09 -27.37 51.98
CA PHE A 8 -29.94 -28.30 51.86
C PHE A 8 -30.26 -29.83 51.87
N LEU A 9 -29.69 -30.50 50.84
CA LEU A 9 -29.20 -31.90 50.71
C LEU A 9 -30.04 -33.02 50.02
N PHE A 10 -29.50 -33.43 48.86
CA PHE A 10 -29.18 -34.78 48.33
C PHE A 10 -30.25 -35.88 48.17
N VAL A 11 -30.38 -36.40 46.93
CA VAL A 11 -30.33 -37.86 46.63
C VAL A 11 -29.71 -38.08 45.23
N LEU A 12 -28.71 -38.95 45.18
CA LEU A 12 -28.08 -39.55 44.00
C LEU A 12 -28.91 -40.79 43.58
N GLY A 13 -29.17 -41.00 42.29
CA GLY A 13 -29.76 -42.27 41.87
C GLY A 13 -30.13 -42.44 40.39
N VAL A 14 -29.29 -43.22 39.70
CA VAL A 14 -29.60 -44.15 38.59
C VAL A 14 -29.54 -43.60 37.16
N LEU A 15 -28.44 -43.96 36.48
CA LEU A 15 -28.31 -44.06 35.03
C LEU A 15 -29.31 -45.08 34.46
N VAL A 16 -30.13 -44.63 33.50
CA VAL A 16 -30.73 -45.50 32.48
C VAL A 16 -30.33 -44.92 31.13
N VAL A 17 -29.59 -45.73 30.36
CA VAL A 17 -29.22 -45.47 28.97
C VAL A 17 -30.48 -45.53 28.12
N GLY A 18 -30.81 -44.42 27.47
CA GLY A 18 -31.83 -44.34 26.42
C GLY A 18 -31.32 -43.48 25.28
N CYS A 19 -31.12 -44.08 24.11
CA CYS A 19 -30.86 -43.36 22.85
C CYS A 19 -31.99 -42.37 22.57
N GLY A 20 -31.65 -41.12 22.25
CA GLY A 20 -32.62 -40.15 21.76
C GLY A 20 -32.03 -38.75 21.56
N ALA A 21 -31.80 -38.42 20.29
CA ALA A 21 -31.68 -37.08 19.70
C ALA A 21 -30.65 -36.11 20.30
N SER A 22 -29.56 -35.93 19.57
CA SER A 22 -28.75 -34.70 19.58
C SER A 22 -29.68 -33.49 19.39
N THR A 23 -29.66 -32.57 20.33
CA THR A 23 -30.11 -31.19 20.13
C THR A 23 -29.30 -30.57 18.98
N PRO A 24 -29.90 -29.77 18.08
CA PRO A 24 -29.11 -28.98 17.16
C PRO A 24 -28.26 -28.03 17.98
N ASP A 25 -26.94 -28.12 17.80
CA ASP A 25 -26.02 -27.06 18.18
C ASP A 25 -26.53 -25.74 17.58
N ASP A 26 -26.42 -24.67 18.38
CA ASP A 26 -26.53 -23.29 17.94
C ASP A 26 -25.55 -23.07 16.78
N ASP A 27 -26.07 -23.13 15.56
CA ASP A 27 -25.35 -22.86 14.34
C ASP A 27 -24.94 -21.38 14.36
N ALA A 28 -23.64 -21.14 14.27
CA ALA A 28 -23.04 -19.82 14.28
C ALA A 28 -23.55 -19.03 13.06
N SER A 29 -24.57 -18.20 13.27
CA SER A 29 -25.03 -17.26 12.24
C SER A 29 -23.89 -16.29 11.92
N THR A 30 -23.47 -16.26 10.66
CA THR A 30 -22.80 -15.16 9.97
C THR A 30 -23.33 -13.83 10.52
N ARG A 31 -22.53 -13.07 11.29
CA ARG A 31 -22.98 -11.78 11.84
C ARG A 31 -22.62 -10.69 10.85
N ALA A 32 -23.57 -10.37 9.97
CA ALA A 32 -23.55 -9.08 9.29
C ALA A 32 -23.64 -7.97 10.36
N THR A 33 -22.74 -6.99 10.31
CA THR A 33 -22.68 -5.88 11.27
C THR A 33 -22.76 -4.57 10.52
N LEU A 34 -23.74 -3.72 10.86
CA LEU A 34 -23.90 -2.39 10.26
C LEU A 34 -23.05 -1.34 11.03
N THR A 35 -22.15 -0.68 10.32
CA THR A 35 -21.22 0.35 10.82
C THR A 35 -21.22 1.59 9.92
N GLY A 36 -20.53 2.66 10.32
CA GLY A 36 -20.41 3.90 9.55
C GLY A 36 -20.55 5.17 10.39
N ASP A 37 -20.16 6.32 9.83
CA ASP A 37 -20.27 7.64 10.46
C ASP A 37 -21.54 8.42 10.05
N SER A 38 -22.35 7.86 9.14
CA SER A 38 -23.66 8.42 8.77
C SER A 38 -24.70 8.33 9.90
N PRO A 39 -25.53 9.37 10.11
CA PRO A 39 -26.66 9.33 11.03
C PRO A 39 -27.76 8.33 10.63
N LEU A 40 -27.72 7.80 9.40
CA LEU A 40 -28.66 6.76 8.96
C LEU A 40 -28.45 5.44 9.69
N VAL A 41 -27.23 5.12 10.13
CA VAL A 41 -26.94 3.93 10.95
C VAL A 41 -27.80 3.92 12.21
N GLU A 42 -27.79 5.03 12.96
CA GLU A 42 -28.63 5.18 14.17
C GLU A 42 -30.12 5.18 13.83
N THR A 43 -30.50 5.66 12.65
CA THR A 43 -31.90 5.65 12.18
C THR A 43 -32.40 4.23 11.93
N PHE A 44 -31.60 3.37 11.30
CA PHE A 44 -31.93 1.95 11.11
C PHE A 44 -31.99 1.21 12.45
N GLN A 45 -31.04 1.46 13.36
CA GLN A 45 -31.02 0.84 14.68
C GLN A 45 -32.25 1.21 15.52
N LYS A 46 -32.68 2.48 15.48
CA LYS A 46 -33.91 2.92 16.15
C LYS A 46 -35.16 2.23 15.58
N ALA A 47 -35.21 2.02 14.27
CA ALA A 47 -36.32 1.33 13.63
C ALA A 47 -36.34 -0.17 13.98
N GLU A 48 -35.17 -0.80 14.12
CA GLU A 48 -35.03 -2.15 14.65
C GLU A 48 -35.57 -2.25 16.08
N ASP A 49 -35.13 -1.36 16.97
CA ASP A 49 -35.56 -1.34 18.37
C ASP A 49 -37.10 -1.20 18.51
N GLU A 50 -37.73 -0.45 17.60
CA GLU A 50 -39.18 -0.24 17.61
C GLU A 50 -39.97 -1.42 17.00
N THR A 51 -39.46 -2.03 15.92
CA THR A 51 -40.26 -2.91 15.05
C THR A 51 -39.83 -4.38 15.06
N GLY A 52 -38.61 -4.66 15.51
CA GLY A 52 -37.97 -5.97 15.44
C GLY A 52 -37.53 -6.39 14.03
N VAL A 53 -37.51 -5.46 13.05
CA VAL A 53 -36.88 -5.66 11.74
C VAL A 53 -35.39 -5.32 11.86
N PRO A 54 -34.44 -6.23 11.59
CA PRO A 54 -33.01 -5.99 11.78
C PRO A 54 -32.51 -4.76 11.02
N ALA A 55 -31.64 -3.96 11.64
CA ALA A 55 -31.07 -2.76 11.04
C ALA A 55 -30.30 -3.09 9.75
N GLU A 56 -29.63 -4.23 9.68
CA GLU A 56 -28.91 -4.72 8.49
C GLU A 56 -29.86 -4.93 7.32
N VAL A 57 -31.06 -5.48 7.57
CA VAL A 57 -32.08 -5.70 6.53
C VAL A 57 -32.61 -4.36 6.03
N LEU A 58 -32.90 -3.41 6.94
CA LEU A 58 -33.41 -2.08 6.57
C LEU A 58 -32.37 -1.28 5.79
N ALA A 59 -31.12 -1.27 6.25
CA ALA A 59 -30.01 -0.61 5.58
C ALA A 59 -29.74 -1.22 4.20
N THR A 60 -29.80 -2.55 4.09
CA THR A 60 -29.62 -3.23 2.81
C THR A 60 -30.75 -2.91 1.83
N VAL A 61 -32.01 -2.85 2.29
CA VAL A 61 -33.12 -2.42 1.42
C VAL A 61 -32.92 -0.99 0.93
N ALA A 62 -32.52 -0.07 1.81
CA ALA A 62 -32.22 1.32 1.44
C ALA A 62 -31.03 1.41 0.46
N PHE A 63 -29.98 0.63 0.70
CA PHE A 63 -28.84 0.53 -0.19
C PHE A 63 -29.28 0.03 -1.58
N VAL A 64 -29.98 -1.10 -1.65
CA VAL A 64 -30.38 -1.74 -2.93
C VAL A 64 -31.32 -0.86 -3.73
N GLN A 65 -32.28 -0.20 -3.07
CA GLN A 65 -33.32 0.58 -3.74
C GLN A 65 -32.86 1.98 -4.16
N THR A 66 -32.17 2.69 -3.27
CA THR A 66 -31.91 4.13 -3.45
C THR A 66 -30.46 4.52 -3.23
N ARG A 67 -29.58 3.57 -2.88
CA ARG A 67 -28.20 3.84 -2.48
C ARG A 67 -28.12 4.90 -1.38
N PHE A 68 -29.01 4.78 -0.39
CA PHE A 68 -29.17 5.75 0.70
C PHE A 68 -29.52 7.18 0.26
N SER A 69 -30.11 7.33 -0.94
CA SER A 69 -30.57 8.63 -1.40
C SER A 69 -32.01 8.90 -0.99
N MET A 70 -32.24 10.07 -0.40
CA MET A 70 -33.58 10.54 -0.10
C MET A 70 -34.19 11.11 -1.38
N ASN A 71 -34.71 10.24 -2.23
CA ASN A 71 -35.36 10.63 -3.48
C ASN A 71 -36.57 11.55 -3.22
N ARG A 72 -36.45 12.82 -3.66
CA ARG A 72 -37.47 13.88 -3.47
C ARG A 72 -38.29 14.19 -4.73
N TYR A 73 -38.10 13.43 -5.80
CA TYR A 73 -38.72 13.76 -7.09
C TYR A 73 -40.23 13.58 -7.06
N SER A 74 -40.95 14.67 -7.35
CA SER A 74 -42.41 14.66 -7.46
C SER A 74 -42.85 14.29 -8.88
N THR A 75 -44.10 13.83 -9.01
CA THR A 75 -44.71 13.29 -10.23
C THR A 75 -44.74 14.22 -11.45
N GLU A 76 -44.40 15.51 -11.31
CA GLU A 76 -44.40 16.46 -12.43
C GLU A 76 -43.09 16.43 -13.25
N GLU A 77 -41.99 15.89 -12.72
CA GLU A 77 -40.67 15.91 -13.37
C GLU A 77 -40.28 14.59 -14.06
N LEU A 78 -40.99 13.48 -13.78
CA LEU A 78 -40.56 12.11 -14.12
C LEU A 78 -41.55 11.37 -15.03
N GLY A 79 -41.80 11.88 -16.24
CA GLY A 79 -42.67 11.23 -17.23
C GLY A 79 -42.62 9.69 -17.19
N HIS A 80 -43.80 9.05 -17.05
CA HIS A 80 -44.04 7.61 -17.07
C HIS A 80 -43.29 6.69 -16.06
N ALA A 81 -42.49 7.22 -15.12
CA ALA A 81 -41.73 6.44 -14.13
C ALA A 81 -42.51 6.13 -12.82
N PRO A 82 -42.15 5.07 -12.06
CA PRO A 82 -42.79 4.76 -10.78
C PRO A 82 -42.49 5.80 -9.68
N ARG A 83 -43.47 6.04 -8.79
CA ARG A 83 -43.33 6.88 -7.59
C ARG A 83 -42.46 6.16 -6.54
N GLU A 84 -41.15 6.25 -6.61
CA GLU A 84 -40.26 5.73 -5.56
C GLU A 84 -39.84 6.89 -4.64
N LEU A 85 -40.45 6.99 -3.45
CA LEU A 85 -40.21 8.11 -2.53
C LEU A 85 -39.31 7.73 -1.35
N GLY A 86 -38.27 8.54 -1.16
CA GLY A 86 -37.35 8.48 -0.02
C GLY A 86 -36.49 7.21 0.03
N LEU A 87 -35.70 7.09 1.12
CA LEU A 87 -34.66 6.08 1.30
C LEU A 87 -35.10 4.63 1.02
N MET A 88 -36.35 4.30 1.36
CA MET A 88 -36.87 2.94 1.26
C MET A 88 -37.70 2.69 -0.01
N ALA A 89 -37.67 3.63 -0.97
CA ALA A 89 -38.42 3.58 -2.23
C ALA A 89 -39.93 3.26 -2.05
N ILE A 90 -40.60 3.95 -1.13
CA ILE A 90 -42.02 3.73 -0.85
C ILE A 90 -42.87 4.34 -1.97
N GLY A 91 -43.66 3.53 -2.68
CA GLY A 91 -44.64 3.96 -3.69
C GLY A 91 -44.72 3.04 -4.92
N THR A 92 -45.21 3.53 -6.07
CA THR A 92 -45.91 2.71 -7.10
C THR A 92 -45.05 1.68 -7.85
N GLY A 93 -43.74 1.60 -7.63
CA GLY A 93 -42.86 0.52 -8.10
C GLY A 93 -42.74 -0.66 -7.13
N GLY A 94 -42.97 -0.43 -5.84
CA GLY A 94 -43.08 -1.45 -4.79
C GLY A 94 -44.54 -1.86 -4.58
N LYS A 95 -44.78 -3.02 -3.97
CA LYS A 95 -46.14 -3.45 -3.59
C LYS A 95 -46.73 -2.59 -2.45
N VAL A 96 -46.01 -1.57 -1.99
CA VAL A 96 -46.30 -0.72 -0.83
C VAL A 96 -46.52 0.72 -1.26
N ASP A 97 -47.74 1.22 -1.06
CA ASP A 97 -48.10 2.62 -1.28
C ASP A 97 -47.79 3.50 -0.05
N VAL A 98 -47.44 4.77 -0.30
CA VAL A 98 -47.00 5.73 0.72
C VAL A 98 -48.09 6.06 1.74
N ASP A 99 -49.36 6.13 1.34
CA ASP A 99 -50.46 6.40 2.27
C ASP A 99 -50.68 5.22 3.22
N SER A 100 -50.49 4.00 2.71
CA SER A 100 -50.61 2.77 3.49
C SER A 100 -49.48 2.63 4.53
N ALA A 101 -48.24 2.93 4.15
CA ALA A 101 -47.10 2.93 5.07
C ALA A 101 -47.18 4.07 6.10
N ALA A 102 -47.55 5.29 5.66
CA ALA A 102 -47.72 6.44 6.54
C ALA A 102 -48.81 6.23 7.59
N LYS A 103 -49.91 5.56 7.23
CA LYS A 103 -50.97 5.18 8.16
C LYS A 103 -50.50 4.21 9.24
N LEU A 104 -49.63 3.24 8.89
CA LEU A 104 -49.02 2.34 9.87
C LEU A 104 -48.07 3.09 10.81
N ALA A 105 -47.33 4.07 10.30
CA ALA A 105 -46.46 4.94 11.08
C ALA A 105 -47.21 5.96 11.95
N GLY A 106 -48.49 6.25 11.68
CA GLY A 106 -49.20 7.34 12.32
C GLY A 106 -48.66 8.72 11.93
N LEU A 107 -48.08 8.82 10.72
CA LEU A 107 -47.46 10.05 10.19
C LEU A 107 -48.21 10.55 8.95
N PRO A 108 -48.14 11.84 8.63
CA PRO A 108 -48.61 12.35 7.34
C PRO A 108 -47.75 11.79 6.19
N SER A 109 -48.37 11.43 5.06
CA SER A 109 -47.66 10.93 3.87
C SER A 109 -46.60 11.92 3.34
N SER A 110 -46.82 13.23 3.53
CA SER A 110 -45.85 14.28 3.17
C SER A 110 -44.57 14.23 4.01
N VAL A 111 -44.67 13.83 5.28
CA VAL A 111 -43.51 13.68 6.17
C VAL A 111 -42.75 12.41 5.80
N VAL A 112 -43.44 11.30 5.56
CA VAL A 112 -42.83 10.03 5.09
C VAL A 112 -42.09 10.23 3.76
N ALA A 113 -42.58 11.13 2.89
CA ALA A 113 -41.95 11.41 1.61
C ALA A 113 -40.70 12.33 1.69
N THR A 114 -40.48 13.04 2.81
CA THR A 114 -39.44 14.09 2.88
C THR A 114 -38.47 13.95 4.04
N ASP A 115 -38.81 13.16 5.06
CA ASP A 115 -37.99 12.93 6.24
C ASP A 115 -37.40 11.50 6.24
N PRO A 116 -36.05 11.36 6.25
CA PRO A 116 -35.37 10.07 6.27
C PRO A 116 -35.84 9.12 7.37
N SER A 117 -35.93 9.59 8.62
CA SER A 117 -36.30 8.76 9.77
C SER A 117 -37.77 8.33 9.69
N ALA A 118 -38.67 9.21 9.25
CA ALA A 118 -40.06 8.88 9.00
C ALA A 118 -40.23 7.84 7.89
N ASN A 119 -39.44 7.93 6.82
CA ASN A 119 -39.45 7.00 5.71
C ASN A 119 -39.00 5.59 6.14
N VAL A 120 -37.85 5.49 6.81
CA VAL A 120 -37.31 4.23 7.35
C VAL A 120 -38.30 3.60 8.33
N ARG A 121 -38.83 4.40 9.27
CA ARG A 121 -39.81 3.91 10.25
C ARG A 121 -41.09 3.39 9.61
N ALA A 122 -41.61 4.08 8.59
CA ALA A 122 -42.82 3.65 7.88
C ALA A 122 -42.62 2.33 7.13
N ALA A 123 -41.46 2.15 6.48
CA ALA A 123 -41.10 0.89 5.82
C ALA A 123 -40.92 -0.26 6.84
N ALA A 124 -40.21 -0.01 7.95
CA ALA A 124 -39.98 -1.00 9.00
C ALA A 124 -41.30 -1.49 9.62
N LEU A 125 -42.23 -0.59 9.91
CA LEU A 125 -43.56 -0.95 10.42
C LEU A 125 -44.38 -1.77 9.43
N TRP A 126 -44.25 -1.48 8.13
CA TRP A 126 -44.90 -2.28 7.09
C TRP A 126 -44.30 -3.69 7.03
N LEU A 127 -42.96 -3.82 7.01
CA LEU A 127 -42.25 -5.10 6.98
C LEU A 127 -42.61 -5.96 8.21
N ALA A 128 -42.62 -5.38 9.40
CA ALA A 128 -43.03 -6.07 10.62
C ALA A 128 -44.48 -6.55 10.58
N ALA A 129 -45.40 -5.73 10.06
CA ALA A 129 -46.81 -6.10 9.90
C ALA A 129 -46.99 -7.24 8.88
N GLU A 130 -46.20 -7.25 7.81
CA GLU A 130 -46.21 -8.30 6.79
C GLU A 130 -45.64 -9.62 7.34
N ALA A 131 -44.49 -9.59 8.02
CA ALA A 131 -43.90 -10.76 8.68
C ALA A 131 -44.88 -11.42 9.66
N LYS A 132 -45.63 -10.60 10.43
CA LYS A 132 -46.67 -11.08 11.34
C LYS A 132 -47.86 -11.69 10.60
N ARG A 133 -48.27 -11.11 9.46
CA ARG A 133 -49.36 -11.63 8.63
C ARG A 133 -49.01 -12.99 8.02
N GLN A 134 -47.75 -13.18 7.63
CA GLN A 134 -47.25 -14.44 7.09
C GLN A 134 -46.92 -15.48 8.18
N GLY A 135 -46.95 -15.11 9.46
CA GLY A 135 -46.68 -16.02 10.58
C GLY A 135 -45.20 -16.42 10.69
N LEU A 136 -44.29 -15.57 10.21
CA LEU A 136 -42.87 -15.90 10.04
C LEU A 136 -41.98 -15.51 11.23
N MET A 137 -42.48 -14.75 12.21
CA MET A 137 -41.67 -14.29 13.36
C MET A 137 -41.45 -15.39 14.42
N PRO A 138 -40.22 -15.52 15.00
CA PRO A 138 -39.01 -14.72 14.78
C PRO A 138 -38.19 -15.18 13.55
N LEU A 139 -37.52 -14.22 12.89
CA LEU A 139 -36.65 -14.46 11.73
C LEU A 139 -35.21 -14.03 12.03
N SER A 140 -34.23 -14.79 11.53
CA SER A 140 -32.86 -14.27 11.33
C SER A 140 -32.86 -13.21 10.22
N ALA A 141 -31.79 -12.41 10.09
CA ALA A 141 -31.68 -11.40 9.02
C ALA A 141 -31.96 -11.99 7.62
N GLU A 142 -31.37 -13.14 7.28
CA GLU A 142 -31.64 -13.82 6.00
C GLU A 142 -33.09 -14.33 5.86
N GLY A 143 -33.73 -14.67 6.98
CA GLY A 143 -35.12 -15.13 7.03
C GLY A 143 -36.13 -14.07 6.58
N TRP A 144 -35.75 -12.80 6.48
CA TRP A 144 -36.60 -11.70 6.02
C TRP A 144 -36.87 -11.69 4.52
N ARG A 145 -36.14 -12.50 3.73
CA ARG A 145 -36.29 -12.51 2.26
C ARG A 145 -37.76 -12.57 1.77
N PRO A 146 -38.63 -13.51 2.19
CA PRO A 146 -40.01 -13.57 1.70
C PRO A 146 -40.85 -12.32 2.01
N VAL A 147 -40.53 -11.63 3.11
CA VAL A 147 -41.17 -10.37 3.52
C VAL A 147 -40.69 -9.21 2.65
N VAL A 148 -39.40 -9.17 2.32
CA VAL A 148 -38.80 -8.21 1.39
C VAL A 148 -39.31 -8.44 -0.05
N GLU A 149 -39.55 -9.69 -0.46
CA GLU A 149 -40.19 -10.00 -1.75
C GLU A 149 -41.65 -9.52 -1.82
N ALA A 150 -42.34 -9.51 -0.68
CA ALA A 150 -43.66 -8.91 -0.53
C ALA A 150 -43.60 -7.37 -0.52
N TYR A 151 -42.48 -6.77 -0.14
CA TYR A 151 -42.25 -5.33 -0.13
C TYR A 151 -41.96 -4.78 -1.54
N GLY A 152 -40.94 -5.30 -2.22
CA GLY A 152 -40.46 -4.76 -3.50
C GLY A 152 -40.19 -5.80 -4.60
N GLY A 153 -40.71 -7.02 -4.46
CA GLY A 153 -40.62 -8.06 -5.49
C GLY A 153 -39.46 -9.04 -5.30
N GLU A 154 -39.48 -10.11 -6.10
CA GLU A 154 -38.53 -11.24 -5.99
C GLU A 154 -37.06 -10.81 -6.11
N GLU A 155 -36.77 -9.88 -7.03
CA GLU A 155 -35.40 -9.37 -7.25
C GLU A 155 -34.85 -8.62 -6.03
N LEU A 156 -35.68 -7.79 -5.38
CA LEU A 156 -35.26 -7.09 -4.17
C LEU A 156 -34.94 -8.09 -3.06
N GLY A 157 -35.78 -9.12 -2.87
CA GLY A 157 -35.55 -10.12 -1.83
C GLY A 157 -34.28 -10.94 -2.06
N LEU A 158 -33.97 -11.26 -3.31
CA LEU A 158 -32.74 -11.96 -3.69
C LEU A 158 -31.50 -11.09 -3.47
N GLU A 159 -31.52 -9.83 -3.91
CA GLU A 159 -30.37 -8.94 -3.78
C GLU A 159 -30.11 -8.55 -2.32
N VAL A 160 -31.17 -8.33 -1.52
CA VAL A 160 -31.01 -8.10 -0.08
C VAL A 160 -30.37 -9.31 0.60
N LEU A 161 -30.82 -10.53 0.28
CA LEU A 161 -30.18 -11.75 0.79
C LEU A 161 -28.71 -11.84 0.38
N ARG A 162 -28.40 -11.49 -0.88
CA ARG A 162 -27.03 -11.50 -1.40
C ARG A 162 -26.15 -10.51 -0.64
N ARG A 163 -26.61 -9.27 -0.42
CA ARG A 163 -25.85 -8.23 0.29
C ARG A 163 -25.70 -8.51 1.77
N LEU A 164 -26.66 -9.16 2.41
CA LEU A 164 -26.50 -9.66 3.77
C LEU A 164 -25.38 -10.71 3.90
N ARG A 165 -24.93 -11.31 2.78
CA ARG A 165 -23.83 -12.28 2.73
C ARG A 165 -22.52 -11.71 2.21
N LEU A 166 -22.57 -10.67 1.37
CA LEU A 166 -21.40 -10.07 0.72
C LEU A 166 -20.98 -8.74 1.33
N GLY A 167 -21.84 -8.11 2.13
CA GLY A 167 -21.62 -6.76 2.62
C GLY A 167 -21.75 -5.68 1.55
N PHE A 168 -21.51 -4.44 1.96
CA PHE A 168 -21.34 -3.28 1.08
C PHE A 168 -20.63 -2.15 1.83
N GLU A 169 -19.97 -1.28 1.08
CA GLU A 169 -19.55 0.06 1.52
C GLU A 169 -20.27 1.09 0.64
N ALA A 170 -20.82 2.13 1.25
CA ALA A 170 -21.56 3.16 0.54
C ALA A 170 -21.51 4.51 1.25
N GLN A 171 -21.94 5.56 0.56
CA GLN A 171 -22.13 6.90 1.13
C GLN A 171 -23.59 7.34 1.01
N ASP A 172 -24.06 8.08 2.00
CA ASP A 172 -25.35 8.79 1.95
C ASP A 172 -25.28 10.08 1.12
N ASP A 173 -26.38 10.83 1.05
CA ASP A 173 -26.45 12.09 0.29
C ASP A 173 -25.55 13.21 0.86
N ASP A 174 -25.08 13.08 2.11
CA ASP A 174 -24.14 14.02 2.75
C ASP A 174 -22.68 13.57 2.59
N GLY A 175 -22.43 12.46 1.88
CA GLY A 175 -21.10 11.88 1.66
C GLY A 175 -20.56 11.09 2.86
N LEU A 176 -21.40 10.79 3.86
CA LEU A 176 -21.02 10.05 5.06
C LEU A 176 -21.13 8.54 4.81
N GLY A 177 -20.19 7.78 5.37
CA GLY A 177 -20.04 6.35 5.15
C GLY A 177 -21.08 5.50 5.90
N ILE A 178 -21.55 4.46 5.22
CA ILE A 178 -22.38 3.37 5.76
C ILE A 178 -21.79 2.07 5.22
N GLU A 179 -21.54 1.12 6.12
CA GLU A 179 -20.88 -0.13 5.80
C GLU A 179 -21.65 -1.30 6.43
N LEU A 180 -21.80 -2.38 5.67
CA LEU A 180 -22.28 -3.66 6.17
C LEU A 180 -21.13 -4.67 6.10
N GLN A 181 -20.51 -4.94 7.25
CA GLN A 181 -19.41 -5.90 7.38
C GLN A 181 -19.94 -7.33 7.52
N VAL A 182 -19.32 -8.29 6.85
CA VAL A 182 -19.68 -9.72 6.93
C VAL A 182 -18.44 -10.58 7.14
N ASP A 183 -18.49 -11.50 8.11
CA ASP A 183 -17.42 -12.47 8.37
C ASP A 183 -17.73 -13.81 7.66
N GLY A 184 -17.06 -14.11 6.53
CA GLY A 184 -17.20 -15.43 5.86
C GLY A 184 -16.56 -15.54 4.48
N PRO A 185 -16.32 -16.78 3.97
CA PRO A 185 -15.84 -17.00 2.61
C PRO A 185 -16.92 -16.65 1.57
N GLU A 186 -16.51 -16.11 0.42
CA GLU A 186 -17.37 -15.85 -0.75
C GLU A 186 -18.12 -17.12 -1.17
N ASP A 187 -19.41 -17.21 -0.86
CA ASP A 187 -20.26 -18.26 -1.40
C ASP A 187 -21.02 -17.70 -2.60
N VAL A 188 -20.57 -18.09 -3.79
CA VAL A 188 -21.20 -17.75 -5.06
C VAL A 188 -22.54 -18.48 -5.11
N LEU A 189 -23.64 -17.75 -4.85
CA LEU A 189 -24.99 -18.25 -5.13
C LEU A 189 -25.10 -18.56 -6.62
N GLY A 190 -24.90 -19.84 -6.96
CA GLY A 190 -25.06 -20.32 -8.32
C GLY A 190 -26.50 -20.17 -8.76
N GLN A 191 -26.74 -19.36 -9.79
CA GLN A 191 -27.99 -19.41 -10.55
C GLN A 191 -27.74 -19.69 -12.02
N VAL A 192 -28.50 -20.68 -12.49
CA VAL A 192 -28.56 -21.19 -13.84
C VAL A 192 -29.31 -20.17 -14.72
N ALA A 193 -28.65 -19.64 -15.76
CA ALA A 193 -29.33 -18.96 -16.85
C ALA A 193 -29.85 -20.00 -17.86
N GLN A 194 -31.16 -19.99 -18.13
CA GLN A 194 -31.72 -20.57 -19.36
C GLN A 194 -32.46 -19.48 -20.14
N SER A 195 -32.28 -19.50 -21.46
CA SER A 195 -32.23 -18.36 -22.37
C SER A 195 -33.56 -17.91 -23.00
N LEU A 196 -33.60 -16.63 -23.43
CA LEU A 196 -33.83 -16.30 -24.85
C LEU A 196 -33.34 -14.89 -25.29
N GLY A 197 -32.01 -14.73 -25.39
CA GLY A 197 -31.31 -13.53 -25.90
C GLY A 197 -29.81 -13.56 -25.56
N TYR A 198 -29.22 -12.41 -25.21
CA TYR A 198 -27.79 -12.26 -24.85
C TYR A 198 -27.29 -13.36 -23.87
N PRO A 199 -26.15 -14.03 -24.14
CA PRO A 199 -25.61 -15.06 -23.24
C PRO A 199 -25.30 -14.50 -21.85
N GLY A 200 -25.91 -15.06 -20.82
CA GLY A 200 -25.74 -14.61 -19.42
C GLY A 200 -26.82 -13.64 -18.93
N ALA A 201 -27.72 -13.17 -19.80
CA ALA A 201 -28.88 -12.41 -19.35
C ALA A 201 -29.92 -13.31 -18.66
N LYS A 202 -30.51 -12.81 -17.56
CA LYS A 202 -31.64 -13.43 -16.88
C LYS A 202 -32.93 -13.17 -17.66
N TRP A 203 -33.63 -14.21 -18.10
CA TRP A 203 -34.94 -14.03 -18.74
C TRP A 203 -36.02 -13.76 -17.69
N ASN A 204 -36.65 -12.59 -17.75
CA ASN A 204 -37.70 -12.19 -16.82
C ASN A 204 -38.79 -11.38 -17.54
N PRO A 205 -39.75 -12.02 -18.23
CA PRO A 205 -40.55 -11.35 -19.24
C PRO A 205 -41.44 -10.24 -18.67
N ALA A 206 -41.55 -9.14 -19.43
CA ALA A 206 -42.55 -8.11 -19.25
C ALA A 206 -43.98 -8.68 -19.42
N TYR A 207 -44.99 -7.96 -18.93
CA TYR A 207 -46.37 -8.35 -19.16
C TYR A 207 -46.68 -8.37 -20.66
N SER A 208 -47.32 -9.44 -21.15
CA SER A 208 -47.56 -9.64 -22.59
C SER A 208 -48.43 -8.57 -23.28
N GLY A 209 -49.09 -7.70 -22.50
CA GLY A 209 -49.82 -6.53 -22.99
C GLY A 209 -49.06 -5.19 -22.88
N ASN A 210 -47.75 -5.22 -22.60
CA ASN A 210 -46.86 -4.06 -22.52
C ASN A 210 -45.80 -4.02 -23.65
N TYR A 211 -45.91 -4.91 -24.63
CA TYR A 211 -45.09 -4.94 -25.84
C TYR A 211 -45.92 -5.49 -27.00
N THR A 212 -45.49 -5.25 -28.23
CA THR A 212 -46.16 -5.79 -29.41
C THR A 212 -45.51 -7.11 -29.79
N ASN A 213 -46.28 -8.21 -29.77
CA ASN A 213 -45.85 -9.48 -30.33
C ASN A 213 -45.58 -9.29 -31.82
N ALA A 214 -44.34 -9.51 -32.21
CA ALA A 214 -43.84 -9.33 -33.56
C ALA A 214 -42.92 -10.49 -33.93
N ASN A 215 -42.36 -10.44 -35.12
CA ASN A 215 -41.38 -11.42 -35.55
C ASN A 215 -40.32 -10.71 -36.40
N ARG A 216 -39.67 -9.73 -35.79
CA ARG A 216 -38.67 -8.89 -36.46
C ARG A 216 -37.48 -9.74 -36.87
N GLY A 217 -37.12 -9.65 -38.15
CA GLY A 217 -35.85 -10.17 -38.66
C GLY A 217 -34.71 -9.19 -38.38
N ALA A 218 -33.47 -9.65 -38.49
CA ALA A 218 -32.29 -8.84 -38.18
C ALA A 218 -32.23 -7.51 -38.96
N SER A 219 -32.65 -7.49 -40.22
CA SER A 219 -32.67 -6.28 -41.06
C SER A 219 -33.68 -5.21 -40.61
N GLN A 220 -34.55 -5.53 -39.65
CA GLN A 220 -35.50 -4.58 -39.08
C GLN A 220 -34.97 -3.91 -37.82
N ILE A 221 -33.89 -4.42 -37.23
CA ILE A 221 -33.30 -3.91 -35.98
C ILE A 221 -32.00 -3.19 -36.35
N ASN A 222 -32.06 -1.86 -36.39
CA ASN A 222 -30.98 -1.02 -36.92
C ASN A 222 -30.33 -0.12 -35.87
N TYR A 223 -30.92 -0.04 -34.67
CA TYR A 223 -30.53 0.92 -33.64
C TYR A 223 -30.53 0.29 -32.25
N ILE A 224 -29.69 0.82 -31.37
CA ILE A 224 -29.69 0.56 -29.94
C ILE A 224 -29.94 1.88 -29.23
N VAL A 225 -30.94 1.91 -28.35
CA VAL A 225 -31.29 3.09 -27.57
C VAL A 225 -30.90 2.84 -26.11
N ILE A 226 -30.06 3.71 -25.58
CA ILE A 226 -29.58 3.70 -24.20
C ILE A 226 -30.50 4.59 -23.38
N HIS A 227 -31.08 4.01 -22.33
CA HIS A 227 -32.01 4.69 -21.43
C HIS A 227 -31.45 4.76 -20.01
N THR A 228 -31.90 5.74 -19.24
CA THR A 228 -31.84 5.69 -17.78
C THR A 228 -33.24 5.55 -17.22
N THR A 229 -33.43 4.55 -16.37
CA THR A 229 -34.74 4.15 -15.83
C THR A 229 -35.43 5.21 -14.98
N GLN A 230 -34.67 6.14 -14.41
CA GLN A 230 -35.14 7.08 -13.36
C GLN A 230 -35.76 6.33 -12.17
N GLY A 231 -35.14 5.20 -11.81
CA GLY A 231 -35.65 4.27 -10.80
C GLY A 231 -34.68 3.15 -10.46
N SER A 232 -35.08 2.30 -9.51
CA SER A 232 -34.30 1.11 -9.13
C SER A 232 -34.40 -0.02 -10.19
N TYR A 233 -33.44 -0.95 -10.16
CA TYR A 233 -33.46 -2.15 -11.00
C TYR A 233 -34.70 -3.02 -10.74
N ALA A 234 -34.97 -3.31 -9.47
CA ALA A 234 -36.12 -4.12 -9.06
C ALA A 234 -37.45 -3.42 -9.38
N GLY A 235 -37.53 -2.10 -9.17
CA GLY A 235 -38.69 -1.29 -9.52
C GLY A 235 -38.99 -1.31 -11.01
N THR A 236 -37.96 -1.18 -11.84
CA THR A 236 -38.08 -1.25 -13.31
C THR A 236 -38.59 -2.61 -13.78
N VAL A 237 -38.00 -3.70 -13.30
CA VAL A 237 -38.42 -5.08 -13.62
C VAL A 237 -39.87 -5.32 -13.18
N SER A 238 -40.25 -4.84 -12.00
CA SER A 238 -41.62 -4.90 -11.48
C SER A 238 -42.60 -4.09 -12.34
N TRP A 239 -42.21 -2.89 -12.75
CA TRP A 239 -43.05 -1.96 -13.52
C TRP A 239 -43.41 -2.51 -14.90
N PHE A 240 -42.46 -3.11 -15.62
CA PHE A 240 -42.74 -3.72 -16.92
C PHE A 240 -43.67 -4.94 -16.85
N LYS A 241 -43.82 -5.56 -15.67
CA LYS A 241 -44.80 -6.63 -15.40
C LYS A 241 -46.18 -6.11 -15.00
N ASN A 242 -46.34 -4.81 -14.76
CA ASN A 242 -47.63 -4.21 -14.40
C ASN A 242 -48.50 -4.03 -15.67
N PRO A 243 -49.68 -4.67 -15.78
CA PRO A 243 -50.55 -4.57 -16.95
C PRO A 243 -51.08 -3.16 -17.25
N ALA A 244 -51.04 -2.26 -16.25
CA ALA A 244 -51.44 -0.87 -16.38
C ALA A 244 -50.32 0.05 -16.89
N ALA A 245 -49.05 -0.38 -16.83
CA ALA A 245 -47.90 0.47 -17.14
C ALA A 245 -47.82 0.82 -18.64
N LYS A 246 -48.17 -0.12 -19.53
CA LYS A 246 -48.14 0.07 -20.99
C LYS A 246 -46.77 0.56 -21.52
N VAL A 247 -45.68 0.11 -20.91
CA VAL A 247 -44.29 0.39 -21.29
C VAL A 247 -43.40 -0.84 -21.04
N SER A 248 -42.29 -0.96 -21.80
CA SER A 248 -41.28 -2.02 -21.64
C SER A 248 -39.98 -1.71 -22.40
N SER A 249 -38.86 -2.28 -21.96
CA SER A 249 -37.60 -2.36 -22.73
C SER A 249 -37.20 -3.81 -23.02
N HIS A 250 -36.14 -4.02 -23.83
CA HIS A 250 -35.65 -5.37 -24.08
C HIS A 250 -34.73 -5.85 -22.95
N TYR A 251 -33.87 -4.97 -22.44
CA TYR A 251 -32.89 -5.29 -21.41
C TYR A 251 -32.90 -4.23 -20.31
N VAL A 252 -32.59 -4.65 -19.08
CA VAL A 252 -32.36 -3.81 -17.91
C VAL A 252 -30.99 -4.18 -17.33
N VAL A 253 -30.14 -3.19 -17.04
CA VAL A 253 -28.78 -3.35 -16.51
C VAL A 253 -28.72 -2.78 -15.10
N ARG A 254 -28.29 -3.62 -14.15
CA ARG A 254 -28.12 -3.23 -12.74
C ARG A 254 -26.83 -2.44 -12.54
N SER A 255 -26.91 -1.36 -11.77
CA SER A 255 -25.79 -0.47 -11.50
C SER A 255 -24.72 -1.14 -10.65
N SER A 256 -25.09 -1.86 -9.59
CA SER A 256 -24.12 -2.33 -8.60
C SER A 256 -23.13 -3.40 -9.10
N ASP A 257 -23.49 -4.17 -10.11
CA ASP A 257 -22.71 -5.34 -10.54
C ASP A 257 -22.86 -5.69 -12.03
N GLY A 258 -23.59 -4.88 -12.80
CA GLY A 258 -23.79 -5.09 -14.22
C GLY A 258 -24.72 -6.26 -14.56
N GLU A 259 -25.53 -6.78 -13.63
CA GLU A 259 -26.49 -7.85 -13.96
C GLU A 259 -27.48 -7.42 -15.06
N ILE A 260 -27.60 -8.26 -16.09
CA ILE A 260 -28.49 -8.00 -17.23
C ILE A 260 -29.73 -8.88 -17.11
N THR A 261 -30.90 -8.26 -17.02
CA THR A 261 -32.18 -8.94 -17.18
C THR A 261 -32.77 -8.61 -18.54
N GLN A 262 -33.22 -9.63 -19.26
CA GLN A 262 -33.96 -9.49 -20.50
C GLN A 262 -35.46 -9.61 -20.26
N MET A 263 -36.20 -8.59 -20.66
CA MET A 263 -37.63 -8.42 -20.40
C MET A 263 -38.51 -8.69 -21.63
N VAL A 264 -37.99 -8.46 -22.84
CA VAL A 264 -38.70 -8.72 -24.11
C VAL A 264 -37.73 -9.42 -25.07
N ASP A 265 -38.24 -10.41 -25.83
CA ASP A 265 -37.43 -11.09 -26.86
C ASP A 265 -37.13 -10.08 -27.97
N ASP A 266 -35.88 -10.03 -28.45
CA ASP A 266 -35.44 -9.10 -29.48
C ASP A 266 -36.35 -9.12 -30.76
N ARG A 267 -37.02 -10.25 -31.04
CA ARG A 267 -37.96 -10.37 -32.18
C ARG A 267 -39.25 -9.57 -32.00
N ASP A 268 -39.66 -9.37 -30.75
CA ASP A 268 -40.83 -8.61 -30.36
C ASP A 268 -40.49 -7.12 -30.30
N ILE A 269 -41.50 -6.26 -30.24
CA ILE A 269 -41.29 -4.81 -30.18
C ILE A 269 -41.64 -4.35 -28.76
N ALA A 270 -40.61 -4.10 -27.95
CA ALA A 270 -40.76 -3.42 -26.66
C ALA A 270 -41.23 -1.96 -26.86
N TRP A 271 -41.86 -1.38 -25.84
CA TRP A 271 -42.45 -0.04 -25.86
C TRP A 271 -41.64 0.92 -24.98
N HIS A 272 -40.47 1.35 -25.47
CA HIS A 272 -39.49 2.19 -24.75
C HIS A 272 -39.24 3.57 -25.39
N ASP A 273 -39.43 3.73 -26.70
CA ASP A 273 -39.11 4.93 -27.46
C ASP A 273 -40.09 5.13 -28.63
N ALA A 274 -41.36 5.36 -28.28
CA ALA A 274 -42.46 5.75 -29.17
C ALA A 274 -42.40 5.18 -30.62
N CYS A 275 -42.01 5.99 -31.60
CA CYS A 275 -41.96 5.62 -33.01
C CYS A 275 -40.70 4.84 -33.41
N PHE A 276 -39.66 4.85 -32.58
CA PHE A 276 -38.40 4.10 -32.75
C PHE A 276 -38.47 2.67 -32.22
N ASN A 277 -39.49 2.32 -31.43
CA ASN A 277 -39.73 0.96 -30.94
C ASN A 277 -39.57 -0.13 -32.00
N SER A 278 -40.15 0.09 -33.20
CA SER A 278 -40.18 -0.94 -34.24
C SER A 278 -38.82 -1.26 -34.85
N ASN A 279 -37.84 -0.35 -34.77
CA ASN A 279 -36.56 -0.46 -35.47
C ASN A 279 -35.34 -0.57 -34.54
N SER A 280 -35.55 -0.66 -33.22
CA SER A 280 -34.48 -0.57 -32.23
C SER A 280 -34.59 -1.60 -31.09
N ILE A 281 -33.51 -1.70 -30.31
CA ILE A 281 -33.44 -2.39 -29.02
C ILE A 281 -33.17 -1.35 -27.92
N GLY A 282 -34.13 -1.17 -27.00
CA GLY A 282 -33.94 -0.38 -25.79
C GLY A 282 -33.25 -1.14 -24.66
N ILE A 283 -32.24 -0.51 -24.06
CA ILE A 283 -31.50 -0.97 -22.88
C ILE A 283 -31.67 0.07 -21.76
N GLU A 284 -32.28 -0.36 -20.67
CA GLU A 284 -32.56 0.44 -19.48
C GLU A 284 -31.45 0.31 -18.45
N HIS A 285 -30.94 1.44 -17.95
CA HIS A 285 -29.89 1.47 -16.94
C HIS A 285 -30.48 1.94 -15.61
N GLU A 286 -30.31 1.14 -14.56
CA GLU A 286 -30.72 1.50 -13.20
C GLU A 286 -30.13 2.85 -12.79
N GLY A 287 -30.94 3.74 -12.23
CA GLY A 287 -30.48 4.95 -11.58
C GLY A 287 -31.11 6.24 -12.09
N TYR A 288 -30.47 7.36 -11.75
CA TYR A 288 -31.03 8.71 -11.90
C TYR A 288 -30.05 9.64 -12.64
N VAL A 289 -30.52 10.31 -13.71
CA VAL A 289 -29.71 11.23 -14.53
C VAL A 289 -29.17 12.43 -13.73
N GLN A 290 -29.81 12.74 -12.60
CA GLN A 290 -29.42 13.82 -11.71
C GLN A 290 -28.18 13.50 -10.86
N ASP A 291 -27.84 12.21 -10.70
CA ASP A 291 -26.69 11.78 -9.90
C ASP A 291 -25.83 10.75 -10.65
N PRO A 292 -25.23 11.14 -11.78
CA PRO A 292 -24.54 10.22 -12.67
C PRO A 292 -23.32 9.57 -12.04
N GLY A 293 -22.62 10.27 -11.13
CA GLY A 293 -21.44 9.73 -10.43
C GLY A 293 -21.77 8.59 -9.47
N LYS A 294 -23.00 8.56 -8.95
CA LYS A 294 -23.48 7.50 -8.05
C LYS A 294 -24.04 6.28 -8.78
N TRP A 295 -24.66 6.50 -9.95
CA TRP A 295 -25.42 5.46 -10.63
C TRP A 295 -24.73 4.87 -11.87
N TYR A 296 -23.94 5.63 -12.62
CA TYR A 296 -23.25 5.12 -13.82
C TYR A 296 -21.90 4.53 -13.44
N THR A 297 -21.95 3.38 -12.80
CA THR A 297 -20.77 2.62 -12.35
C THR A 297 -20.05 1.93 -13.50
N GLU A 298 -18.80 1.56 -13.27
CA GLU A 298 -18.03 0.83 -14.26
C GLU A 298 -18.62 -0.55 -14.57
N ALA A 299 -19.07 -1.29 -13.56
CA ALA A 299 -19.74 -2.57 -13.74
C ALA A 299 -20.94 -2.47 -14.72
N MET A 300 -21.72 -1.38 -14.62
CA MET A 300 -22.82 -1.09 -15.55
C MET A 300 -22.30 -0.77 -16.95
N TYR A 301 -21.33 0.14 -17.09
CA TYR A 301 -20.75 0.50 -18.39
C TYR A 301 -20.18 -0.73 -19.10
N GLN A 302 -19.44 -1.58 -18.39
CA GLN A 302 -18.84 -2.81 -18.90
C GLN A 302 -19.90 -3.82 -19.36
N ALA A 303 -20.89 -4.11 -18.52
CA ALA A 303 -21.95 -5.06 -18.86
C ALA A 303 -22.79 -4.58 -20.04
N SER A 304 -23.21 -3.32 -20.02
CA SER A 304 -24.00 -2.71 -21.08
C SER A 304 -23.23 -2.60 -22.39
N ALA A 305 -21.93 -2.27 -22.34
CA ALA A 305 -21.09 -2.20 -23.53
C ALA A 305 -20.90 -3.59 -24.17
N LYS A 306 -20.71 -4.65 -23.36
CA LYS A 306 -20.64 -6.04 -23.84
C LYS A 306 -21.96 -6.46 -24.50
N LEU A 307 -23.09 -6.14 -23.88
CA LEU A 307 -24.43 -6.41 -24.43
C LEU A 307 -24.62 -5.67 -25.76
N THR A 308 -24.33 -4.37 -25.79
CA THR A 308 -24.47 -3.52 -26.97
C THR A 308 -23.56 -3.99 -28.12
N ALA A 309 -22.31 -4.32 -27.83
CA ALA A 309 -21.38 -4.88 -28.82
C ALA A 309 -21.92 -6.19 -29.41
N TRP A 310 -22.44 -7.08 -28.57
CA TRP A 310 -23.05 -8.34 -29.01
C TRP A 310 -24.30 -8.13 -29.86
N LEU A 311 -25.18 -7.20 -29.47
CA LEU A 311 -26.37 -6.83 -30.25
C LEU A 311 -25.98 -6.25 -31.61
N CYS A 312 -24.96 -5.38 -31.64
CA CYS A 312 -24.40 -4.86 -32.88
C CYS A 312 -23.90 -5.97 -33.80
N ASP A 313 -23.13 -6.91 -33.25
CA ASP A 313 -22.57 -8.02 -34.02
C ASP A 313 -23.67 -8.99 -34.50
N LYS A 314 -24.69 -9.25 -33.67
CA LYS A 314 -25.83 -10.13 -33.99
C LYS A 314 -26.71 -9.57 -35.10
N TYR A 315 -26.98 -8.26 -35.08
CA TYR A 315 -27.92 -7.61 -35.99
C TYR A 315 -27.25 -6.86 -37.15
N GLY A 316 -25.92 -6.77 -37.16
CA GLY A 316 -25.17 -6.05 -38.19
C GLY A 316 -25.27 -4.52 -38.04
N ILE A 317 -25.45 -4.03 -36.82
CA ILE A 317 -25.55 -2.60 -36.51
C ILE A 317 -24.14 -2.01 -36.39
N PRO A 318 -23.80 -0.92 -37.10
CA PRO A 318 -22.52 -0.26 -36.92
C PRO A 318 -22.31 0.24 -35.47
N LYS A 319 -21.13 -0.02 -34.90
CA LYS A 319 -20.73 0.41 -33.55
C LYS A 319 -20.36 1.90 -33.52
N ASP A 320 -21.30 2.78 -33.85
CA ASP A 320 -21.11 4.23 -33.88
C ASP A 320 -22.30 4.98 -33.25
N ARG A 321 -22.10 6.28 -32.98
CA ARG A 321 -23.09 7.13 -32.31
C ARG A 321 -24.30 7.52 -33.18
N LYS A 322 -24.31 7.14 -34.47
CA LYS A 322 -25.49 7.31 -35.31
C LYS A 322 -26.47 6.15 -35.14
N HIS A 323 -25.98 5.00 -34.66
CA HIS A 323 -26.79 3.80 -34.48
C HIS A 323 -26.96 3.41 -33.01
N ILE A 324 -26.04 3.82 -32.14
CA ILE A 324 -26.12 3.71 -30.69
C ILE A 324 -26.37 5.12 -30.14
N MET A 325 -27.58 5.36 -29.65
CA MET A 325 -28.04 6.69 -29.26
C MET A 325 -28.69 6.69 -27.88
N GLY A 326 -28.67 7.83 -27.20
CA GLY A 326 -29.50 8.06 -26.03
C GLY A 326 -30.96 8.22 -26.43
N HIS A 327 -31.89 7.95 -25.52
CA HIS A 327 -33.31 8.17 -25.76
C HIS A 327 -33.61 9.61 -26.21
N GLY A 328 -32.99 10.61 -25.58
CA GLY A 328 -33.14 12.01 -25.99
C GLY A 328 -32.46 12.41 -27.31
N GLU A 329 -31.77 11.48 -27.97
CA GLU A 329 -31.10 11.70 -29.25
C GLU A 329 -31.82 11.00 -30.42
N ALA A 330 -32.84 10.19 -30.13
CA ALA A 330 -33.66 9.53 -31.13
C ALA A 330 -34.52 10.56 -31.90
N PRO A 331 -34.54 10.53 -33.25
CA PRO A 331 -35.29 11.52 -34.04
C PRO A 331 -36.82 11.49 -33.82
N ASP A 332 -37.34 12.62 -33.34
CA ASP A 332 -38.67 13.20 -33.60
C ASP A 332 -39.93 12.47 -33.09
N CYS A 333 -39.87 11.73 -31.98
CA CYS A 333 -41.08 11.20 -31.32
C CYS A 333 -41.05 11.01 -29.79
N SER A 334 -40.01 11.49 -29.10
CA SER A 334 -39.89 11.49 -27.64
C SER A 334 -39.34 12.84 -27.17
N ASP A 335 -39.85 13.39 -26.07
CA ASP A 335 -39.34 14.60 -25.39
C ASP A 335 -38.43 14.26 -24.19
N HIS A 336 -38.07 12.99 -24.04
CA HIS A 336 -37.16 12.50 -23.03
C HIS A 336 -35.72 13.00 -23.24
N THR A 337 -34.92 13.01 -22.17
CA THR A 337 -33.54 13.52 -22.18
C THR A 337 -32.53 12.52 -21.63
N ASP A 338 -32.96 11.33 -21.21
CA ASP A 338 -32.09 10.27 -20.71
C ASP A 338 -31.22 9.67 -21.85
N PRO A 339 -30.00 9.16 -21.55
CA PRO A 339 -29.36 9.00 -20.23
C PRO A 339 -28.72 10.29 -19.68
N GLY A 340 -29.09 11.46 -20.20
CA GLY A 340 -28.67 12.75 -19.68
C GLY A 340 -27.21 13.10 -20.02
N SER A 341 -26.79 14.30 -19.62
CA SER A 341 -25.43 14.80 -19.87
C SER A 341 -24.34 14.10 -19.04
N GLY A 342 -24.73 13.34 -18.01
CA GLY A 342 -23.82 12.62 -17.14
C GLY A 342 -23.32 11.28 -17.70
N TRP A 343 -23.97 10.75 -18.74
CA TRP A 343 -23.53 9.52 -19.39
C TRP A 343 -22.25 9.74 -20.20
N ASN A 344 -21.18 9.03 -19.86
CA ASN A 344 -19.88 9.17 -20.51
C ASN A 344 -19.85 8.40 -21.84
N TRP A 345 -20.35 9.03 -22.89
CA TRP A 345 -20.39 8.45 -24.23
C TRP A 345 -19.03 8.07 -24.80
N ASN A 346 -17.96 8.78 -24.46
CA ASN A 346 -16.63 8.45 -24.96
C ASN A 346 -16.14 7.13 -24.38
N HIS A 347 -16.25 6.98 -23.07
CA HIS A 347 -15.91 5.75 -22.35
C HIS A 347 -16.76 4.58 -22.82
N TYR A 348 -18.08 4.74 -22.82
CA TYR A 348 -19.02 3.71 -23.24
C TYR A 348 -18.75 3.22 -24.67
N MET A 349 -18.52 4.15 -25.61
CA MET A 349 -18.22 3.79 -27.00
C MET A 349 -16.83 3.18 -27.19
N ASP A 350 -15.88 3.49 -26.32
CA ASP A 350 -14.57 2.84 -26.32
C ASP A 350 -14.71 1.37 -25.94
N LEU A 351 -15.43 1.08 -24.84
CA LEU A 351 -15.75 -0.28 -24.39
C LEU A 351 -16.52 -1.09 -25.45
N VAL A 352 -17.51 -0.48 -26.12
CA VAL A 352 -18.29 -1.15 -27.18
C VAL A 352 -17.40 -1.55 -28.37
N LYS A 353 -16.39 -0.74 -28.71
CA LYS A 353 -15.53 -0.96 -29.88
C LYS A 353 -14.32 -1.85 -29.58
N ASN A 354 -13.68 -1.61 -28.44
CA ASN A 354 -12.37 -2.16 -28.10
C ASN A 354 -12.45 -3.31 -27.09
N GLY A 355 -13.64 -3.54 -26.53
CA GLY A 355 -13.91 -4.62 -25.59
C GLY A 355 -13.83 -4.15 -24.15
N ALA A 356 -14.42 -4.96 -23.27
CA ALA A 356 -14.43 -4.73 -21.84
C ALA A 356 -13.04 -4.88 -21.20
N CYS A 357 -12.81 -4.11 -20.14
CA CYS A 357 -11.58 -4.16 -19.33
C CYS A 357 -11.26 -5.60 -18.89
N LYS A 358 -9.98 -5.96 -18.92
CA LYS A 358 -9.47 -7.26 -18.47
C LYS A 358 -8.72 -7.04 -17.16
N PRO A 359 -9.22 -7.54 -16.02
CA PRO A 359 -8.58 -7.31 -14.73
C PRO A 359 -7.13 -7.76 -14.76
N SER A 360 -6.24 -6.84 -14.42
CA SER A 360 -4.81 -7.07 -14.23
C SER A 360 -4.38 -6.43 -12.91
N THR A 361 -3.15 -6.68 -12.47
CA THR A 361 -2.64 -6.03 -11.25
C THR A 361 -2.56 -4.54 -11.48
N GLU A 362 -3.14 -3.76 -10.58
CA GLU A 362 -3.18 -2.30 -10.66
C GLU A 362 -1.77 -1.69 -10.81
N VAL A 363 -1.66 -0.71 -11.70
CA VAL A 363 -0.40 -0.05 -12.08
C VAL A 363 -0.67 1.45 -12.18
N CYS A 364 0.17 2.29 -11.59
CA CYS A 364 -0.10 3.74 -11.54
C CYS A 364 0.16 4.43 -12.88
N ASN A 365 -0.82 4.35 -13.76
CA ASN A 365 -0.73 4.79 -15.15
C ASN A 365 -1.90 5.66 -15.61
N GLY A 366 -2.79 6.04 -14.70
CA GLY A 366 -3.98 6.83 -14.98
C GLY A 366 -5.10 6.00 -15.60
N LYS A 367 -5.10 4.68 -15.37
CA LYS A 367 -6.13 3.76 -15.83
C LYS A 367 -6.51 2.82 -14.70
N ASP A 368 -7.77 2.44 -14.72
CA ASP A 368 -8.35 1.35 -13.95
C ASP A 368 -7.91 0.01 -14.59
N ASP A 369 -6.81 -0.56 -14.11
CA ASP A 369 -6.20 -1.77 -14.67
C ASP A 369 -6.80 -3.06 -14.09
N ASP A 370 -7.35 -2.99 -12.89
CA ASP A 370 -8.03 -4.09 -12.20
C ASP A 370 -9.57 -4.09 -12.39
N CYS A 371 -10.09 -3.05 -13.03
CA CYS A 371 -11.47 -2.88 -13.49
C CYS A 371 -12.48 -2.72 -12.35
N ASP A 372 -12.08 -2.13 -11.22
CA ASP A 372 -12.95 -1.89 -10.06
C ASP A 372 -13.73 -0.55 -10.14
N GLY A 373 -13.41 0.29 -11.13
CA GLY A 373 -14.04 1.60 -11.37
C GLY A 373 -13.29 2.78 -10.74
N SER A 374 -12.23 2.52 -10.00
CA SER A 374 -11.28 3.51 -9.50
C SER A 374 -10.07 3.56 -10.43
N VAL A 375 -9.38 4.70 -10.46
CA VAL A 375 -8.17 4.85 -11.27
C VAL A 375 -6.99 4.93 -10.31
N ASP A 376 -6.07 3.98 -10.44
CA ASP A 376 -4.84 3.89 -9.67
C ASP A 376 -5.06 3.89 -8.14
N GLU A 377 -6.01 3.09 -7.65
CA GLU A 377 -6.40 2.99 -6.24
C GLU A 377 -5.44 2.17 -5.36
N GLY A 378 -5.75 2.13 -4.06
CA GLY A 378 -4.83 1.64 -3.03
C GLY A 378 -3.55 2.48 -2.96
N ASP A 379 -2.52 1.90 -2.34
CA ASP A 379 -1.20 2.53 -2.30
C ASP A 379 -0.42 2.34 -3.61
N VAL A 380 -1.04 2.03 -4.76
CA VAL A 380 -0.31 1.65 -5.99
C VAL A 380 0.46 2.82 -6.57
N CYS A 381 -0.15 4.01 -6.68
CA CYS A 381 0.60 5.22 -7.04
C CYS A 381 1.66 5.59 -6.02
N LEU A 382 1.37 5.39 -4.74
CA LEU A 382 2.39 5.56 -3.72
C LEU A 382 3.52 4.54 -3.93
N ILE A 383 3.24 3.27 -4.18
CA ILE A 383 4.24 2.23 -4.33
C ILE A 383 5.05 2.47 -5.60
N GLU A 384 4.43 2.79 -6.72
CA GLU A 384 5.10 2.87 -8.02
C GLU A 384 5.65 4.25 -8.38
N GLN A 385 5.06 5.34 -7.89
CA GLN A 385 5.56 6.71 -8.15
C GLN A 385 6.36 7.29 -6.98
N VAL A 386 6.09 6.84 -5.75
CA VAL A 386 6.79 7.33 -4.55
C VAL A 386 7.78 6.29 -4.08
N ILE A 387 7.33 5.15 -3.59
CA ILE A 387 8.14 4.21 -2.83
C ILE A 387 9.15 3.55 -3.74
N VAL A 388 8.82 3.04 -4.93
CA VAL A 388 9.73 2.29 -5.81
C VAL A 388 10.79 3.19 -6.45
N PRO A 389 10.44 4.36 -7.03
CA PRO A 389 11.44 5.32 -7.50
C PRO A 389 12.28 5.88 -6.35
N GLN A 390 11.72 5.95 -5.14
CA GLN A 390 12.45 6.34 -3.94
C GLN A 390 13.03 5.17 -3.15
N MET A 391 12.81 3.88 -3.47
CA MET A 391 13.28 2.78 -2.59
C MET A 391 14.79 2.82 -2.60
N GLY A 392 15.39 3.14 -3.74
CA GLY A 392 16.81 3.45 -3.83
C GLY A 392 17.34 4.67 -3.08
N THR A 393 16.46 5.44 -2.45
CA THR A 393 16.79 6.63 -1.62
C THR A 393 16.22 6.57 -0.20
N LEU A 394 15.15 5.80 0.02
CA LEU A 394 14.57 5.45 1.32
C LEU A 394 15.33 4.28 1.94
N ASN A 395 15.99 3.46 1.11
CA ASN A 395 16.93 2.43 1.50
C ASN A 395 18.36 2.97 1.66
N GLY A 396 18.54 4.28 1.88
CA GLY A 396 19.83 4.85 2.23
C GLY A 396 20.40 4.06 3.41
N SER A 397 21.35 3.18 3.09
CA SER A 397 22.02 2.30 4.02
C SER A 397 23.31 3.02 4.38
N PRO A 398 23.68 3.13 5.67
CA PRO A 398 24.95 3.76 6.05
C PRO A 398 26.16 3.16 5.33
N SER A 399 26.13 1.83 5.11
CA SER A 399 27.13 1.12 4.32
C SER A 399 26.51 -0.14 3.70
N SER A 400 27.11 -0.64 2.62
CA SER A 400 26.87 -1.96 2.05
C SER A 400 28.16 -2.80 1.91
N ASP A 401 29.25 -2.41 2.57
CA ASP A 401 30.47 -3.20 2.66
C ASP A 401 30.24 -4.42 3.58
N LEU A 402 30.02 -5.60 3.01
CA LEU A 402 29.70 -6.80 3.80
C LEU A 402 30.93 -7.56 4.26
N ASP A 403 32.07 -7.42 3.58
CA ASP A 403 33.30 -8.16 3.87
C ASP A 403 34.36 -7.34 4.60
N GLY A 404 34.11 -6.05 4.80
CA GLY A 404 34.94 -5.13 5.57
C GLY A 404 36.20 -4.73 4.80
N ASP A 405 36.14 -4.71 3.47
CA ASP A 405 37.28 -4.35 2.61
C ASP A 405 37.32 -2.86 2.26
N GLY A 406 36.43 -2.06 2.85
CA GLY A 406 36.31 -0.62 2.64
C GLY A 406 35.51 -0.26 1.38
N LYS A 407 35.04 -1.24 0.61
CA LYS A 407 34.35 -1.04 -0.66
C LYS A 407 32.89 -1.39 -0.56
N ALA A 408 32.06 -0.60 -1.22
CA ALA A 408 30.64 -0.86 -1.26
C ALA A 408 30.34 -2.12 -2.10
N ASP A 409 29.63 -3.09 -1.51
CA ASP A 409 29.13 -4.24 -2.25
C ASP A 409 27.77 -3.98 -2.89
N VAL A 410 27.45 -4.78 -3.90
CA VAL A 410 26.12 -4.75 -4.52
C VAL A 410 25.28 -5.91 -4.02
N CYS A 411 24.16 -5.58 -3.41
CA CYS A 411 23.19 -6.55 -2.91
C CYS A 411 21.79 -6.31 -3.43
N ALA A 412 21.05 -7.38 -3.71
CA ALA A 412 19.63 -7.28 -4.01
C ALA A 412 18.92 -8.59 -3.67
N ARG A 413 17.63 -8.48 -3.37
CA ARG A 413 16.79 -9.64 -3.14
C ARG A 413 16.46 -10.33 -4.47
N ALA A 414 16.67 -11.64 -4.52
CA ALA A 414 16.22 -12.53 -5.57
C ALA A 414 15.05 -13.42 -5.11
N SER A 415 14.54 -14.26 -6.01
CA SER A 415 13.41 -15.17 -5.73
C SER A 415 13.67 -16.16 -4.57
N LYS A 416 14.94 -16.50 -4.32
CA LYS A 416 15.38 -17.44 -3.28
C LYS A 416 15.92 -16.78 -2.00
N GLY A 417 16.09 -15.46 -1.98
CA GLY A 417 16.70 -14.76 -0.87
C GLY A 417 17.59 -13.62 -1.30
N LEU A 418 18.31 -13.03 -0.35
CA LEU A 418 19.26 -11.96 -0.64
C LEU A 418 20.50 -12.52 -1.37
N LEU A 419 20.92 -11.85 -2.44
CA LEU A 419 22.16 -12.13 -3.15
C LEU A 419 23.03 -10.89 -3.11
N CYS A 420 24.30 -11.08 -2.78
CA CYS A 420 25.30 -10.04 -2.70
C CYS A 420 26.53 -10.40 -3.53
N SER A 421 27.14 -9.40 -4.12
CA SER A 421 28.30 -9.53 -5.00
C SER A 421 29.38 -8.57 -4.53
N THR A 422 30.54 -9.10 -4.12
CA THR A 422 31.57 -8.26 -3.48
C THR A 422 32.44 -7.54 -4.49
N SER A 423 32.66 -6.24 -4.29
CA SER A 423 33.30 -5.35 -5.28
C SER A 423 34.82 -5.50 -5.33
N GLY A 424 35.50 -5.76 -4.19
CA GLY A 424 36.96 -5.97 -4.14
C GLY A 424 37.49 -7.13 -4.99
N SER A 425 36.61 -8.06 -5.36
CA SER A 425 36.91 -9.17 -6.29
C SER A 425 36.56 -8.87 -7.77
N GLY A 426 36.21 -7.63 -8.08
CA GLY A 426 35.62 -7.21 -9.35
C GLY A 426 34.24 -7.83 -9.57
N PHE A 427 33.41 -7.87 -8.52
CA PHE A 427 32.07 -8.46 -8.51
C PHE A 427 32.01 -9.97 -8.83
N LYS A 428 33.05 -10.72 -8.45
CA LYS A 428 33.12 -12.17 -8.65
C LYS A 428 32.79 -12.99 -7.40
N GLY A 429 33.00 -12.41 -6.22
CA GLY A 429 32.55 -12.94 -4.95
C GLY A 429 31.03 -12.95 -4.91
N THR A 430 30.44 -14.02 -4.36
CA THR A 430 28.99 -14.10 -4.15
C THR A 430 28.74 -14.51 -2.72
N LEU A 431 28.07 -13.63 -1.97
CA LEU A 431 27.61 -13.90 -0.63
C LEU A 431 26.13 -14.27 -0.70
N LEU A 432 25.79 -15.44 -0.17
CA LEU A 432 24.41 -15.90 -0.04
C LEU A 432 23.84 -15.35 1.25
N GLY A 433 22.83 -14.50 1.13
CA GLY A 433 22.14 -13.92 2.26
C GLY A 433 20.98 -14.76 2.78
N PRO A 434 20.17 -14.21 3.70
CA PRO A 434 19.02 -14.90 4.27
C PRO A 434 17.99 -15.36 3.23
N GLU A 435 17.27 -16.43 3.55
CA GLU A 435 16.22 -17.05 2.72
C GLU A 435 14.93 -16.20 2.70
N LEU A 436 15.01 -15.02 2.09
CA LEU A 436 13.91 -14.06 1.87
C LEU A 436 13.06 -14.44 0.63
N THR A 437 12.55 -15.67 0.62
CA THR A 437 11.94 -16.30 -0.57
C THR A 437 10.54 -15.76 -0.91
N ASN A 438 10.17 -15.79 -2.20
CA ASN A 438 8.78 -15.52 -2.62
C ASN A 438 7.78 -16.46 -1.93
N ALA A 439 8.13 -17.74 -1.77
CA ALA A 439 7.27 -18.73 -1.11
C ALA A 439 6.96 -18.38 0.35
N SER A 440 7.85 -17.61 1.00
CA SER A 440 7.64 -17.09 2.35
C SER A 440 7.00 -15.68 2.36
N GLY A 441 6.46 -15.25 1.23
CA GLY A 441 5.72 -13.99 1.07
C GLY A 441 6.58 -12.75 0.84
N TRP A 442 7.90 -12.87 0.70
CA TRP A 442 8.81 -11.72 0.53
C TRP A 442 8.65 -10.99 -0.81
N ASP A 443 7.79 -11.46 -1.71
CA ASP A 443 7.36 -10.76 -2.91
C ASP A 443 6.38 -9.60 -2.64
N LYS A 444 5.98 -9.40 -1.38
CA LYS A 444 5.09 -8.32 -0.94
C LYS A 444 5.86 -7.05 -0.52
N PRO A 445 5.42 -5.83 -0.94
CA PRO A 445 6.12 -4.57 -0.66
C PRO A 445 6.44 -4.32 0.82
N GLN A 446 5.52 -4.66 1.72
CA GLN A 446 5.66 -4.51 3.17
C GLN A 446 6.78 -5.35 3.81
N TYR A 447 7.42 -6.23 3.04
CA TYR A 447 8.60 -6.98 3.48
C TYR A 447 9.83 -6.55 2.67
N PHE A 448 9.83 -6.70 1.33
CA PHE A 448 11.02 -6.37 0.54
C PHE A 448 11.39 -4.88 0.59
N GLY A 449 10.42 -3.98 0.77
CA GLY A 449 10.65 -2.54 0.88
C GLY A 449 11.33 -2.11 2.18
N THR A 450 11.51 -3.04 3.12
CA THR A 450 12.10 -2.78 4.46
C THR A 450 13.56 -3.19 4.57
N LEU A 451 14.16 -3.76 3.52
CA LEU A 451 15.56 -4.16 3.51
C LEU A 451 16.47 -2.94 3.69
N ARG A 452 17.31 -2.97 4.71
CA ARG A 452 18.36 -1.97 5.00
C ARG A 452 19.68 -2.67 5.29
N MET A 453 20.77 -1.99 4.99
CA MET A 453 22.13 -2.42 5.35
C MET A 453 22.79 -1.41 6.27
N GLY A 454 23.68 -1.87 7.14
CA GLY A 454 24.45 -1.05 8.07
C GLY A 454 25.02 -1.91 9.20
N ASP A 455 26.15 -1.51 9.76
CA ASP A 455 26.80 -2.25 10.84
C ASP A 455 26.00 -2.11 12.14
N VAL A 456 25.24 -3.14 12.52
CA VAL A 456 24.47 -3.11 13.77
C VAL A 456 25.25 -3.70 14.94
N ASN A 457 26.40 -4.34 14.68
CA ASN A 457 27.14 -5.07 15.69
C ASN A 457 28.45 -4.40 16.15
N GLY A 458 28.95 -3.45 15.36
CA GLY A 458 30.16 -2.66 15.57
C GLY A 458 31.43 -3.39 15.14
N ASP A 459 31.36 -4.30 14.17
CA ASP A 459 32.51 -5.05 13.65
C ASP A 459 33.08 -4.50 12.35
N GLY A 460 32.58 -3.34 11.89
CA GLY A 460 33.01 -2.67 10.67
C GLY A 460 32.36 -3.24 9.40
N LYS A 461 31.50 -4.25 9.50
CA LYS A 461 30.81 -4.85 8.35
C LYS A 461 29.34 -4.49 8.36
N ALA A 462 28.80 -4.22 7.18
CA ALA A 462 27.38 -4.01 7.03
C ALA A 462 26.60 -5.31 7.32
N ASP A 463 25.57 -5.17 8.15
CA ASP A 463 24.59 -6.22 8.40
C ASP A 463 23.32 -5.97 7.59
N VAL A 464 22.42 -6.95 7.52
CA VAL A 464 21.15 -6.79 6.81
C VAL A 464 20.00 -6.82 7.80
N CYS A 465 19.19 -5.77 7.84
CA CYS A 465 17.95 -5.73 8.62
C CYS A 465 16.72 -5.69 7.71
N ALA A 466 15.69 -6.46 8.04
CA ALA A 466 14.41 -6.40 7.37
C ALA A 466 13.24 -6.86 8.25
N ARG A 467 12.04 -6.43 7.88
CA ARG A 467 10.80 -6.74 8.57
C ARG A 467 10.04 -7.86 7.87
N ALA A 468 9.59 -8.83 8.66
CA ALA A 468 8.63 -9.86 8.27
C ALA A 468 7.33 -9.73 9.08
N ALA A 469 6.37 -10.65 8.87
CA ALA A 469 5.08 -10.64 9.56
C ALA A 469 5.19 -10.62 11.09
N ALA A 470 6.21 -11.28 11.65
CA ALA A 470 6.44 -11.39 13.09
C ALA A 470 7.26 -10.23 13.68
N GLY A 471 7.88 -9.39 12.84
CA GLY A 471 8.74 -8.29 13.27
C GLY A 471 10.04 -8.15 12.50
N VAL A 472 10.94 -7.33 13.04
CA VAL A 472 12.25 -7.07 12.43
C VAL A 472 13.26 -8.14 12.82
N SER A 473 14.11 -8.50 11.87
CA SER A 473 15.27 -9.36 12.06
C SER A 473 16.47 -8.72 11.41
N CYS A 474 17.64 -8.88 12.03
CA CYS A 474 18.91 -8.50 11.43
C CYS A 474 19.80 -9.75 11.32
N TRP A 475 20.44 -9.91 10.17
CA TRP A 475 21.36 -10.99 9.86
C TRP A 475 22.76 -10.41 9.83
N LEU A 476 23.65 -10.95 10.65
CA LEU A 476 24.97 -10.38 10.87
C LEU A 476 25.95 -10.91 9.83
N SER A 477 26.69 -10.04 9.16
CA SER A 477 27.71 -10.45 8.19
C SER A 477 28.99 -10.83 8.92
N ASP A 478 29.60 -11.96 8.55
CA ASP A 478 30.97 -12.29 8.97
C ASP A 478 32.02 -12.00 7.88
N GLY A 479 31.57 -11.47 6.73
CA GLY A 479 32.34 -11.26 5.50
C GLY A 479 32.37 -12.44 4.53
N ASN A 480 31.90 -13.61 4.95
CA ASN A 480 31.74 -14.79 4.09
C ASN A 480 30.26 -15.22 3.95
N GLY A 481 29.37 -14.64 4.74
CA GLY A 481 27.94 -14.83 4.68
C GLY A 481 27.28 -14.30 5.95
N PHE A 482 26.12 -14.87 6.29
CA PHE A 482 25.30 -14.42 7.40
C PHE A 482 24.99 -15.55 8.39
N PRO A 483 25.98 -16.00 9.18
CA PRO A 483 25.81 -17.16 10.06
C PRO A 483 24.86 -16.89 11.23
N ASP A 484 24.84 -15.64 11.70
CA ASP A 484 24.11 -15.23 12.90
C ASP A 484 22.93 -14.33 12.57
N LYS A 485 21.92 -14.38 13.46
CA LYS A 485 20.68 -13.62 13.33
C LYS A 485 20.25 -13.09 14.69
N ILE A 486 20.08 -11.78 14.78
CA ILE A 486 19.57 -11.11 15.97
C ILE A 486 18.13 -10.65 15.77
N ALA A 487 17.36 -10.62 16.86
CA ALA A 487 15.98 -10.17 16.86
C ALA A 487 15.91 -8.64 16.99
N GLY A 488 15.15 -8.01 16.11
CA GLY A 488 14.81 -6.59 16.21
C GLY A 488 13.52 -6.36 17.02
N PRO A 489 13.00 -5.13 16.99
CA PRO A 489 11.70 -4.80 17.57
C PRO A 489 10.56 -5.61 16.96
N LYS A 490 9.53 -5.88 17.77
CA LYS A 490 8.40 -6.74 17.39
C LYS A 490 7.68 -6.27 16.13
N TRP A 491 7.50 -4.95 15.94
CA TRP A 491 6.91 -4.27 14.77
C TRP A 491 6.16 -5.19 13.77
N SER A 492 5.12 -5.89 14.24
CA SER A 492 4.54 -7.05 13.55
C SER A 492 3.29 -6.65 12.77
N ASN A 493 2.82 -7.49 11.84
CA ASN A 493 1.53 -7.24 11.16
C ASN A 493 0.39 -7.17 12.17
N ALA A 494 0.43 -8.03 13.21
CA ALA A 494 -0.58 -8.04 14.27
C ALA A 494 -0.62 -6.73 15.07
N ASP A 495 0.46 -5.94 15.04
CA ASP A 495 0.54 -4.62 15.68
C ASP A 495 0.37 -3.48 14.65
N GLY A 496 -0.11 -3.78 13.43
CA GLY A 496 -0.40 -2.82 12.36
C GLY A 496 0.79 -2.33 11.53
N TRP A 497 1.98 -2.93 11.70
CA TRP A 497 3.20 -2.47 11.02
C TRP A 497 3.30 -2.89 9.55
N ASP A 498 2.31 -3.59 9.01
CA ASP A 498 2.16 -3.85 7.58
C ASP A 498 1.57 -2.67 6.80
N ASP A 499 1.12 -1.63 7.50
CA ASP A 499 0.76 -0.34 6.90
C ASP A 499 2.01 0.43 6.42
N ILE A 500 1.93 0.92 5.18
CA ILE A 500 3.00 1.63 4.47
C ILE A 500 3.53 2.84 5.20
N LYS A 501 2.68 3.56 5.94
CA LYS A 501 3.08 4.77 6.68
C LYS A 501 3.98 4.48 7.90
N TYR A 502 4.17 3.20 8.23
CA TYR A 502 5.10 2.76 9.26
C TYR A 502 6.30 2.04 8.64
N TRP A 503 6.11 0.96 7.87
CA TRP A 503 7.24 0.16 7.40
C TRP A 503 8.16 0.90 6.40
N SER A 504 7.63 1.84 5.62
CA SER A 504 8.45 2.63 4.68
C SER A 504 9.40 3.62 5.38
N THR A 505 9.19 3.85 6.67
CA THR A 505 9.97 4.79 7.48
C THR A 505 11.13 4.14 8.24
N LEU A 506 11.33 2.83 8.10
CA LEU A 506 12.44 2.11 8.75
C LEU A 506 13.80 2.64 8.25
N ARG A 507 14.69 2.96 9.19
CA ARG A 507 16.05 3.47 8.97
C ARG A 507 17.04 2.78 9.90
N LEU A 508 18.28 2.73 9.44
CA LEU A 508 19.46 2.40 10.23
C LEU A 508 20.31 3.67 10.33
N ALA A 509 20.64 4.09 11.55
CA ALA A 509 21.46 5.27 11.82
C ALA A 509 22.03 5.19 13.23
N ASP A 510 23.27 5.60 13.45
CA ASP A 510 23.85 5.70 14.80
C ASP A 510 23.34 6.97 15.48
N VAL A 511 22.36 6.84 16.38
CA VAL A 511 21.77 8.00 17.07
C VAL A 511 22.43 8.27 18.41
N ASN A 512 23.30 7.40 18.90
CA ASN A 512 23.94 7.54 20.21
C ASN A 512 25.46 7.80 20.12
N GLY A 513 26.06 7.69 18.92
CA GLY A 513 27.47 7.92 18.63
C GLY A 513 28.36 6.77 19.10
N ASP A 514 27.85 5.54 19.17
CA ASP A 514 28.61 4.36 19.62
C ASP A 514 29.21 3.52 18.49
N GLY A 515 29.05 3.97 17.24
CA GLY A 515 29.54 3.30 16.04
C GLY A 515 28.61 2.21 15.50
N LYS A 516 27.46 1.96 16.15
CA LYS A 516 26.49 0.95 15.71
C LYS A 516 25.24 1.59 15.13
N ALA A 517 24.73 1.00 14.07
CA ALA A 517 23.49 1.42 13.47
C ALA A 517 22.28 1.04 14.34
N ASP A 518 21.56 2.05 14.82
CA ASP A 518 20.31 1.89 15.55
C ASP A 518 19.10 1.77 14.62
N LEU A 519 18.06 1.08 15.10
CA LEU A 519 16.87 0.85 14.29
C LEU A 519 15.78 1.87 14.63
N CYS A 520 15.50 2.77 13.68
CA CYS A 520 14.53 3.85 13.84
C CYS A 520 13.35 3.72 12.88
N ALA A 521 12.15 4.03 13.35
CA ALA A 521 10.96 4.11 12.50
C ALA A 521 9.85 4.93 13.15
N ARG A 522 8.89 5.35 12.32
CA ARG A 522 7.65 5.99 12.75
C ARG A 522 6.59 4.94 13.07
N SER A 523 5.84 5.19 14.14
CA SER A 523 4.67 4.43 14.57
C SER A 523 3.42 5.31 14.56
N ALA A 524 2.26 4.75 14.91
CA ALA A 524 1.01 5.51 15.04
C ALA A 524 1.13 6.69 16.04
N THR A 525 1.99 6.58 17.06
CA THR A 525 2.05 7.55 18.18
C THR A 525 3.26 8.48 18.15
N ASP A 526 4.35 8.12 17.48
CA ASP A 526 5.63 8.84 17.52
C ASP A 526 6.64 8.28 16.51
N PHE A 527 7.78 8.98 16.38
CA PHE A 527 9.02 8.39 15.88
C PHE A 527 9.81 7.80 17.06
N ARG A 528 10.42 6.63 16.86
CA ARG A 528 11.20 5.95 17.91
C ARG A 528 12.40 5.22 17.33
N CYS A 529 13.45 5.14 18.12
CA CYS A 529 14.66 4.39 17.82
C CYS A 529 14.88 3.32 18.88
N HIS A 530 15.33 2.15 18.46
CA HIS A 530 15.82 1.11 19.35
C HIS A 530 17.34 1.05 19.21
N LEU A 531 18.04 1.33 20.31
CA LEU A 531 19.50 1.35 20.31
C LEU A 531 20.07 -0.06 20.13
N SER A 532 21.06 -0.22 19.27
CA SER A 532 21.77 -1.48 19.12
C SER A 532 22.63 -1.77 20.34
N LYS A 533 22.75 -3.05 20.67
CA LYS A 533 23.71 -3.58 21.67
C LYS A 533 24.79 -4.45 21.02
N GLY A 534 24.63 -4.69 19.72
CA GLY A 534 25.40 -5.62 18.89
C GLY A 534 24.96 -7.08 18.92
N ASP A 535 24.30 -7.55 19.99
CA ASP A 535 23.66 -8.87 20.05
C ASP A 535 22.13 -8.80 20.01
N GLY A 536 21.58 -7.61 19.75
CA GLY A 536 20.16 -7.31 19.77
C GLY A 536 19.91 -5.82 20.01
N PHE A 537 18.65 -5.48 20.30
CA PHE A 537 18.22 -4.09 20.46
C PHE A 537 17.67 -3.79 21.85
N GLY A 538 17.87 -2.56 22.31
CA GLY A 538 17.38 -2.02 23.58
C GLY A 538 15.90 -1.67 23.60
N ALA A 539 15.48 -1.08 24.72
CA ALA A 539 14.18 -0.41 24.80
C ALA A 539 14.15 0.78 23.84
N ALA A 540 12.96 1.13 23.34
CA ALA A 540 12.81 2.29 22.48
C ALA A 540 13.14 3.58 23.24
N ILE A 541 13.98 4.42 22.66
CA ILE A 541 14.13 5.81 23.07
C ILE A 541 13.02 6.66 22.45
N THR A 542 12.62 7.72 23.16
CA THR A 542 11.50 8.58 22.71
C THR A 542 12.00 9.57 21.66
N GLY A 543 11.38 9.54 20.48
CA GLY A 543 11.63 10.51 19.43
C GLY A 543 10.52 11.57 19.31
N PRO A 544 10.58 12.42 18.26
CA PRO A 544 9.60 13.46 18.04
C PRO A 544 8.19 12.91 17.83
N ALA A 545 7.19 13.74 18.14
CA ALA A 545 5.76 13.43 18.04
C ALA A 545 5.25 13.40 16.57
N LEU A 546 5.86 12.57 15.73
CA LEU A 546 5.49 12.33 14.34
C LEU A 546 4.34 11.31 14.27
N SER A 547 3.21 11.62 14.91
CA SER A 547 2.08 10.69 15.09
C SER A 547 0.97 10.86 14.06
N ASP A 548 0.11 9.84 13.91
CA ASP A 548 -1.07 9.89 13.03
C ASP A 548 -2.03 10.99 13.47
N ALA A 549 -2.26 11.11 14.79
CA ALA A 549 -3.09 12.16 15.37
C ALA A 549 -2.56 13.58 15.13
N LYS A 550 -1.29 13.72 14.73
CA LYS A 550 -0.65 14.99 14.33
C LYS A 550 -0.53 15.14 12.81
N GLY A 551 -1.19 14.27 12.04
CA GLY A 551 -1.23 14.31 10.59
C GLY A 551 -0.08 13.58 9.89
N TRP A 552 0.87 12.98 10.62
CA TRP A 552 2.03 12.29 10.02
C TRP A 552 1.70 10.95 9.36
N GLY A 553 0.42 10.57 9.31
CA GLY A 553 -0.07 9.46 8.50
C GLY A 553 -0.16 9.76 7.00
N HIS A 554 0.06 11.01 6.56
CA HIS A 554 0.11 11.36 5.14
C HIS A 554 1.49 11.12 4.52
N ASP A 555 1.50 10.56 3.31
CA ASP A 555 2.66 10.25 2.47
C ASP A 555 3.65 11.39 2.30
N ARG A 556 3.13 12.57 2.00
CA ARG A 556 3.88 13.82 1.83
C ARG A 556 4.61 14.30 3.09
N TYR A 557 4.40 13.64 4.24
CA TYR A 557 5.13 13.89 5.48
C TYR A 557 6.00 12.69 5.87
N TYR A 558 5.43 11.48 6.05
CA TYR A 558 6.26 10.34 6.50
C TYR A 558 7.32 9.93 5.46
N GLY A 559 7.05 10.14 4.16
CA GLY A 559 8.02 9.90 3.09
C GLY A 559 9.24 10.81 3.13
N THR A 560 9.20 11.88 3.95
CA THR A 560 10.26 12.90 4.04
C THR A 560 11.20 12.71 5.21
N ILE A 561 10.97 11.70 6.06
CA ILE A 561 11.83 11.44 7.22
C ILE A 561 13.22 11.00 6.73
N ARG A 562 14.24 11.76 7.12
CA ARG A 562 15.66 11.52 6.85
C ARG A 562 16.44 11.61 8.16
N MET A 563 17.60 10.97 8.18
CA MET A 563 18.53 11.01 9.31
C MET A 563 19.92 11.41 8.83
N GLY A 564 20.65 12.13 9.68
CA GLY A 564 22.00 12.62 9.44
C GLY A 564 22.41 13.60 10.54
N ASP A 565 23.70 13.72 10.81
CA ASP A 565 24.22 14.62 11.84
C ASP A 565 24.16 16.08 11.35
N VAL A 566 23.18 16.85 11.81
CA VAL A 566 23.05 18.26 11.38
C VAL A 566 23.81 19.21 12.30
N ASN A 567 24.28 18.77 13.46
CA ASN A 567 24.92 19.63 14.44
C ASN A 567 26.44 19.41 14.59
N GLY A 568 26.97 18.34 13.99
CA GLY A 568 28.38 17.95 13.99
C GLY A 568 28.82 17.28 15.30
N ASP A 569 27.91 16.68 16.07
CA ASP A 569 28.24 16.01 17.33
C ASP A 569 28.52 14.51 17.20
N GLY A 570 28.50 13.99 15.96
CA GLY A 570 28.76 12.60 15.62
C GLY A 570 27.54 11.69 15.78
N LYS A 571 26.34 12.25 16.05
CA LYS A 571 25.10 11.47 16.18
C LYS A 571 24.13 11.82 15.09
N ALA A 572 23.41 10.81 14.61
CA ALA A 572 22.37 11.02 13.62
C ALA A 572 21.15 11.73 14.23
N ASP A 573 20.84 12.91 13.69
CA ASP A 573 19.61 13.64 13.97
C ASP A 573 18.48 13.18 13.05
N VAL A 574 17.25 13.57 13.35
CA VAL A 574 16.10 13.30 12.47
C VAL A 574 15.55 14.60 11.88
N CYS A 575 15.47 14.68 10.56
CA CYS A 575 14.87 15.79 9.84
C CYS A 575 13.64 15.32 9.07
N ALA A 576 12.55 16.07 9.14
CA ALA A 576 11.33 15.74 8.41
C ALA A 576 10.52 16.99 8.07
N ARG A 577 9.78 16.90 6.96
CA ARG A 577 8.88 17.93 6.47
C ARG A 577 7.45 17.62 6.92
N GLY A 578 6.83 18.55 7.64
CA GLY A 578 5.39 18.59 7.87
C GLY A 578 4.70 19.68 7.04
N SER A 579 3.42 19.92 7.31
CA SER A 579 2.65 20.99 6.65
C SER A 579 3.25 22.39 6.84
N GLY A 580 3.90 22.60 8.01
CA GLY A 580 4.58 23.84 8.41
C GLY A 580 6.01 24.01 7.89
N GLY A 581 6.53 23.07 7.09
CA GLY A 581 7.92 23.09 6.60
C GLY A 581 8.78 22.02 7.26
N VAL A 582 10.11 22.18 7.18
CA VAL A 582 11.07 21.21 7.71
C VAL A 582 11.41 21.55 9.16
N SER A 583 11.54 20.52 9.98
CA SER A 583 12.16 20.60 11.31
C SER A 583 13.15 19.46 11.47
N CYS A 584 14.21 19.73 12.22
CA CYS A 584 15.20 18.74 12.62
C CYS A 584 15.20 18.62 14.14
N TRP A 585 15.17 17.41 14.65
CA TRP A 585 15.24 17.11 16.08
C TRP A 585 16.61 16.50 16.38
N LEU A 586 17.31 17.10 17.33
CA LEU A 586 18.70 16.78 17.62
C LEU A 586 18.78 15.61 18.61
N SER A 587 19.60 14.60 18.29
CA SER A 587 19.84 13.48 19.19
C SER A 587 20.82 13.86 20.29
N ASP A 588 20.50 13.53 21.54
CA ASP A 588 21.47 13.56 22.65
C ASP A 588 22.06 12.17 22.95
N GLY A 589 21.60 11.13 22.24
CA GLY A 589 21.91 9.71 22.44
C GLY A 589 20.95 8.96 23.38
N ALA A 590 20.11 9.68 24.15
CA ALA A 590 19.05 9.11 24.97
C ALA A 590 17.65 9.44 24.43
N GLY A 591 17.53 10.42 23.53
CA GLY A 591 16.31 10.86 22.88
C GLY A 591 16.57 12.07 21.98
N PHE A 592 15.49 12.78 21.66
CA PHE A 592 15.53 13.95 20.76
C PHE A 592 14.91 15.19 21.43
N PRO A 593 15.55 15.76 22.47
CA PRO A 593 14.94 16.80 23.30
C PRO A 593 14.86 18.17 22.61
N ASP A 594 15.84 18.47 21.75
CA ASP A 594 15.99 19.77 21.11
C ASP A 594 15.52 19.73 19.65
N LYS A 595 15.04 20.86 19.16
CA LYS A 595 14.52 21.02 17.79
C LYS A 595 15.07 22.29 17.17
N ILE A 596 15.67 22.18 16.00
CA ILE A 596 16.08 23.32 15.17
C ILE A 596 15.15 23.48 13.96
N ASP A 597 14.98 24.72 13.52
CA ASP A 597 14.12 25.04 12.39
C ASP A 597 14.87 24.84 11.07
N GLY A 598 14.17 24.24 10.10
CA GLY A 598 14.64 24.09 8.72
C GLY A 598 13.92 25.05 7.76
N PRO A 599 14.04 24.82 6.45
CA PRO A 599 13.44 25.70 5.46
C PRO A 599 11.91 25.66 5.45
N THR A 600 11.30 26.79 5.06
CA THR A 600 9.84 26.98 4.91
C THR A 600 9.26 26.29 3.67
N LEU A 601 9.40 24.97 3.61
CA LEU A 601 8.89 24.09 2.55
C LEU A 601 7.44 23.68 2.82
N THR A 602 6.57 24.65 3.07
CA THR A 602 5.19 24.44 3.56
C THR A 602 4.25 23.94 2.46
N ASP A 603 3.14 23.30 2.83
CA ASP A 603 2.07 22.95 1.87
C ASP A 603 1.51 24.20 1.18
N ALA A 604 1.36 25.30 1.93
CA ALA A 604 0.94 26.60 1.39
C ALA A 604 1.87 27.15 0.29
N ASN A 605 3.11 26.66 0.21
CA ASN A 605 4.09 27.01 -0.83
C ASN A 605 4.21 25.91 -1.89
N SER A 606 3.20 25.03 -2.00
CA SER A 606 3.10 23.93 -2.97
C SER A 606 4.18 22.86 -2.87
N TRP A 607 4.74 22.65 -1.67
CA TRP A 607 5.72 21.59 -1.41
C TRP A 607 5.08 20.22 -1.09
N ASP A 608 3.76 20.14 -1.13
CA ASP A 608 2.96 18.90 -1.03
C ASP A 608 2.98 18.06 -2.32
N GLY A 609 3.48 18.60 -3.43
CA GLY A 609 3.68 17.86 -4.69
C GLY A 609 4.82 16.82 -4.60
N VAL A 610 4.54 15.59 -5.06
CA VAL A 610 5.49 14.45 -5.02
C VAL A 610 6.85 14.78 -5.59
N GLN A 611 6.92 15.49 -6.72
CA GLN A 611 8.15 15.90 -7.40
C GLN A 611 9.05 16.88 -6.61
N TYR A 612 8.62 17.30 -5.42
CA TYR A 612 9.37 18.17 -4.52
C TYR A 612 9.73 17.43 -3.23
N TRP A 613 8.74 16.99 -2.44
CA TRP A 613 9.01 16.37 -1.14
C TRP A 613 9.75 15.02 -1.26
N SER A 614 9.55 14.27 -2.36
CA SER A 614 10.29 13.02 -2.63
C SER A 614 11.79 13.20 -2.77
N THR A 615 12.24 14.43 -3.05
CA THR A 615 13.62 14.76 -3.39
C THR A 615 14.44 15.25 -2.20
N LEU A 616 13.86 15.33 -1.00
CA LEU A 616 14.57 15.71 0.23
C LEU A 616 15.69 14.70 0.53
N ARG A 617 16.93 15.18 0.60
CA ARG A 617 18.14 14.41 0.93
C ARG A 617 18.96 15.15 1.98
N MET A 618 19.75 14.39 2.74
CA MET A 618 20.77 14.91 3.64
C MET A 618 22.13 14.64 3.00
N ALA A 619 23.00 15.65 2.94
CA ALA A 619 24.34 15.54 2.38
C ALA A 619 25.20 16.74 2.84
N ASP A 620 26.47 16.55 3.19
CA ASP A 620 27.36 17.67 3.47
C ASP A 620 27.87 18.26 2.15
N VAL A 621 27.21 19.28 1.63
CA VAL A 621 27.59 19.87 0.33
C VAL A 621 28.67 20.94 0.47
N ASN A 622 29.04 21.30 1.70
CA ASN A 622 29.96 22.40 1.96
C ASN A 622 31.28 21.97 2.64
N GLY A 623 31.34 20.73 3.13
CA GLY A 623 32.51 20.08 3.67
C GLY A 623 32.82 20.50 5.11
N ASP A 624 31.80 20.88 5.88
CA ASP A 624 31.95 21.29 7.29
C ASP A 624 31.63 20.18 8.30
N GLY A 625 31.44 18.95 7.82
CA GLY A 625 31.15 17.76 8.60
C GLY A 625 29.70 17.68 9.07
N LYS A 626 28.82 18.60 8.64
CA LYS A 626 27.40 18.57 8.99
C LYS A 626 26.56 18.23 7.78
N ALA A 627 25.50 17.47 8.00
CA ALA A 627 24.54 17.15 6.98
C ALA A 627 23.69 18.37 6.62
N ASP A 628 23.79 18.83 5.38
CA ASP A 628 22.91 19.85 4.81
C ASP A 628 21.64 19.21 4.26
N LEU A 629 20.58 20.00 4.10
CA LEU A 629 19.32 19.55 3.52
C LEU A 629 19.24 19.99 2.05
N CYS A 630 19.13 19.06 1.11
CA CYS A 630 18.93 19.39 -0.30
C CYS A 630 17.57 18.89 -0.82
N ALA A 631 16.89 19.71 -1.63
CA ALA A 631 15.67 19.30 -2.32
C ALA A 631 15.44 20.07 -3.62
N ARG A 632 14.75 19.43 -4.56
CA ARG A 632 14.36 20.03 -5.84
C ARG A 632 13.11 20.90 -5.63
N ALA A 633 13.24 22.19 -5.90
CA ALA A 633 12.14 23.12 -6.01
C ALA A 633 11.67 23.26 -7.46
N ALA A 634 10.54 23.93 -7.68
CA ALA A 634 10.03 24.23 -9.03
C ALA A 634 11.06 24.96 -9.93
N ALA A 635 11.92 25.78 -9.33
CA ALA A 635 12.95 26.57 -10.00
C ALA A 635 14.32 25.86 -10.12
N GLY A 636 14.52 24.71 -9.47
CA GLY A 636 15.79 23.99 -9.45
C GLY A 636 16.16 23.39 -8.10
N LEU A 637 17.33 22.75 -8.03
CA LEU A 637 17.85 22.22 -6.78
C LEU A 637 18.21 23.36 -5.82
N ARG A 638 17.94 23.16 -4.53
CA ARG A 638 18.38 24.05 -3.46
C ARG A 638 18.96 23.20 -2.34
N CYS A 639 20.05 23.66 -1.76
CA CYS A 639 20.65 23.06 -0.58
C CYS A 639 20.67 24.11 0.53
N TRP A 640 20.11 23.76 1.67
CA TRP A 640 20.06 24.57 2.88
C TRP A 640 21.15 24.09 3.81
N LEU A 641 22.11 24.96 4.08
CA LEU A 641 23.31 24.64 4.85
C LEU A 641 22.98 24.60 6.33
N SER A 642 23.50 23.60 7.04
CA SER A 642 23.41 23.54 8.48
C SER A 642 24.54 24.33 9.14
N ASP A 643 24.22 25.22 10.06
CA ASP A 643 25.21 25.86 10.94
C ASP A 643 25.32 25.16 12.31
N GLY A 644 24.59 24.05 12.48
CA GLY A 644 24.43 23.29 13.72
C GLY A 644 23.39 23.83 14.70
N THR A 645 22.81 25.00 14.41
CA THR A 645 21.72 25.61 15.19
C THR A 645 20.48 25.91 14.33
N SER A 646 20.62 25.94 13.01
CA SER A 646 19.57 26.12 12.03
C SER A 646 19.95 25.52 10.68
N VAL A 647 18.94 25.23 9.84
CA VAL A 647 19.14 24.77 8.46
C VAL A 647 18.36 25.69 7.51
N THR A 648 18.69 26.99 7.49
CA THR A 648 17.88 28.00 6.78
C THR A 648 18.60 28.79 5.70
N ASP A 649 19.91 28.99 5.83
CA ASP A 649 20.73 29.60 4.79
C ASP A 649 20.86 28.63 3.62
N LYS A 650 20.88 29.14 2.38
CA LYS A 650 20.86 28.29 1.20
C LYS A 650 21.88 28.68 0.14
N ILE A 651 22.33 27.67 -0.58
CA ILE A 651 22.99 27.81 -1.87
C ILE A 651 22.06 27.32 -2.98
N ASP A 652 22.13 27.97 -4.14
CA ASP A 652 21.38 27.54 -5.31
C ASP A 652 22.14 26.41 -6.03
N GLY A 653 21.43 25.33 -6.33
CA GLY A 653 21.96 24.20 -7.06
C GLY A 653 21.75 24.31 -8.57
N PRO A 654 21.99 23.21 -9.32
CA PRO A 654 21.70 23.16 -10.75
C PRO A 654 20.23 23.46 -11.07
N GLU A 655 20.00 23.99 -12.29
CA GLU A 655 18.70 24.56 -12.70
C GLU A 655 17.51 23.60 -12.52
N LEU A 656 17.70 22.27 -12.63
CA LEU A 656 16.75 21.15 -12.41
C LEU A 656 15.23 21.48 -12.30
N SER A 657 14.72 22.34 -13.17
CA SER A 657 13.44 23.04 -12.95
C SER A 657 12.30 22.34 -13.66
N ASN A 658 11.07 22.69 -13.26
CA ASN A 658 9.86 22.25 -13.97
C ASN A 658 9.88 22.72 -15.42
N ALA A 659 10.35 23.96 -15.68
CA ALA A 659 10.46 24.51 -17.03
C ALA A 659 11.40 23.71 -17.94
N LYS A 660 12.37 22.99 -17.34
CA LYS A 660 13.29 22.09 -18.03
C LYS A 660 12.84 20.62 -17.99
N GLY A 661 11.62 20.35 -17.52
CA GLY A 661 11.01 19.02 -17.51
C GLY A 661 11.47 18.12 -16.36
N TRP A 662 12.19 18.63 -15.37
CA TRP A 662 12.68 17.83 -14.23
C TRP A 662 11.59 17.44 -13.22
N ASN A 663 10.33 17.78 -13.48
CA ASN A 663 9.17 17.32 -12.72
C ASN A 663 8.70 15.91 -13.09
N LYS A 664 9.44 15.20 -13.96
CA LYS A 664 9.13 13.84 -14.36
C LYS A 664 9.84 12.79 -13.47
N PRO A 665 9.17 11.70 -13.07
CA PRO A 665 9.72 10.68 -12.18
C PRO A 665 11.08 10.13 -12.63
N GLU A 666 11.26 9.87 -13.93
CA GLU A 666 12.50 9.34 -14.52
C GLU A 666 13.71 10.28 -14.41
N TYR A 667 13.51 11.52 -13.93
CA TYR A 667 14.56 12.49 -13.65
C TYR A 667 14.66 12.80 -12.15
N TYR A 668 13.59 13.30 -11.50
CA TYR A 668 13.72 13.75 -10.09
C TYR A 668 13.99 12.60 -9.11
N SER A 669 13.51 11.38 -9.40
CA SER A 669 13.76 10.22 -8.53
C SER A 669 15.22 9.75 -8.54
N THR A 670 16.00 10.20 -9.53
CA THR A 670 17.39 9.79 -9.75
C THR A 670 18.42 10.67 -9.06
N LEU A 671 17.98 11.72 -8.33
CA LEU A 671 18.87 12.58 -7.56
C LEU A 671 19.62 11.78 -6.49
N ARG A 672 20.96 11.79 -6.56
CA ARG A 672 21.88 11.15 -5.60
C ARG A 672 22.97 12.14 -5.21
N PHE A 673 23.47 12.00 -3.99
CA PHE A 673 24.56 12.79 -3.45
C PHE A 673 25.70 11.86 -3.05
N GLY A 674 26.94 12.30 -3.23
CA GLY A 674 28.17 11.59 -2.90
C GLY A 674 29.37 12.42 -3.34
N ASP A 675 30.53 12.23 -2.73
CA ASP A 675 31.76 12.95 -3.08
C ASP A 675 32.44 12.25 -4.26
N LEU A 676 32.33 12.79 -5.48
CA LEU A 676 32.97 12.18 -6.65
C LEU A 676 34.45 12.58 -6.76
N ASN A 677 34.86 13.73 -6.25
CA ASN A 677 36.21 14.25 -6.50
C ASN A 677 37.16 14.15 -5.29
N ARG A 678 36.69 13.55 -4.19
CA ARG A 678 37.38 13.38 -2.91
C ARG A 678 37.80 14.73 -2.31
N ASP A 679 36.95 15.74 -2.42
CA ASP A 679 37.21 17.07 -1.87
C ASP A 679 36.48 17.35 -0.54
N GLY A 680 35.85 16.32 0.02
CA GLY A 680 35.11 16.32 1.27
C GLY A 680 33.70 16.90 1.14
N LYS A 681 33.22 17.18 -0.08
CA LYS A 681 31.89 17.76 -0.31
C LYS A 681 31.07 16.81 -1.15
N ALA A 682 29.81 16.68 -0.77
CA ALA A 682 28.85 15.94 -1.55
C ALA A 682 28.50 16.69 -2.84
N ASP A 683 28.77 16.03 -3.96
CA ASP A 683 28.32 16.41 -5.28
C ASP A 683 26.91 15.87 -5.53
N VAL A 684 26.27 16.30 -6.61
CA VAL A 684 24.94 15.81 -6.99
C VAL A 684 24.95 15.18 -8.37
N CYS A 685 24.44 13.97 -8.49
CA CYS A 685 24.21 13.30 -9.76
C CYS A 685 22.70 13.10 -10.01
N ALA A 686 22.29 13.26 -11.26
CA ALA A 686 20.96 12.91 -11.72
C ALA A 686 20.95 12.54 -13.20
N ARG A 687 19.99 11.72 -13.57
CA ARG A 687 19.80 11.26 -14.94
C ARG A 687 18.89 12.21 -15.72
N ALA A 688 19.24 12.47 -16.99
CA ALA A 688 18.40 13.15 -17.97
C ALA A 688 18.27 12.31 -19.25
N ALA A 689 17.47 12.77 -20.21
CA ALA A 689 17.27 12.09 -21.50
C ALA A 689 18.59 11.78 -22.25
N ALA A 690 19.56 12.69 -22.15
CA ALA A 690 20.87 12.56 -22.78
C ALA A 690 21.85 11.66 -22.02
N GLY A 691 21.52 11.24 -20.79
CA GLY A 691 22.38 10.46 -19.91
C GLY A 691 22.57 11.08 -18.54
N LEU A 692 23.61 10.64 -17.84
CA LEU A 692 23.97 11.08 -16.50
C LEU A 692 24.53 12.51 -16.53
N ARG A 693 24.19 13.28 -15.51
CA ARG A 693 24.76 14.59 -15.22
C ARG A 693 25.12 14.65 -13.75
N CYS A 694 26.38 14.94 -13.46
CA CYS A 694 26.88 15.17 -12.11
C CYS A 694 27.39 16.60 -12.03
N TRP A 695 27.07 17.29 -10.94
CA TRP A 695 27.52 18.64 -10.68
C TRP A 695 28.36 18.64 -9.43
N LEU A 696 29.60 19.14 -9.55
CA LEU A 696 30.57 19.11 -8.46
C LEU A 696 30.39 20.33 -7.57
N SER A 697 30.34 20.12 -6.25
CA SER A 697 30.20 21.19 -5.26
C SER A 697 31.52 21.89 -5.01
N ASP A 698 31.49 23.22 -4.88
CA ASP A 698 32.62 24.00 -4.34
C ASP A 698 32.34 24.54 -2.93
N GLY A 699 31.24 24.09 -2.32
CA GLY A 699 30.70 24.53 -1.03
C GLY A 699 29.93 25.85 -1.06
N LYS A 700 29.88 26.54 -2.21
CA LYS A 700 29.08 27.75 -2.43
C LYS A 700 28.05 27.59 -3.54
N GLY A 701 28.22 26.56 -4.37
CA GLY A 701 27.33 26.18 -5.44
C GLY A 701 27.93 24.98 -6.19
N PHE A 702 27.45 24.78 -7.42
CA PHE A 702 27.84 23.63 -8.24
C PHE A 702 28.34 24.08 -9.62
N PRO A 703 29.53 24.68 -9.71
CA PRO A 703 30.00 25.36 -10.92
C PRO A 703 30.45 24.41 -12.04
N GLU A 704 30.92 23.21 -11.68
CA GLU A 704 31.43 22.22 -12.63
C GLU A 704 30.39 21.14 -12.91
N GLN A 705 30.32 20.67 -14.15
CA GLN A 705 29.41 19.60 -14.56
C GLN A 705 30.16 18.54 -15.37
N VAL A 706 29.98 17.29 -14.96
CA VAL A 706 30.41 16.09 -15.66
C VAL A 706 29.19 15.41 -16.28
N THR A 707 29.33 14.88 -17.49
CA THR A 707 28.23 14.18 -18.18
C THR A 707 28.68 12.88 -18.80
N SER A 708 27.79 11.89 -18.83
CA SER A 708 27.99 10.61 -19.53
C SER A 708 26.73 10.22 -20.30
N ASP A 709 26.87 9.65 -21.50
CA ASP A 709 25.74 9.21 -22.32
C ASP A 709 25.29 7.76 -22.02
N GLU A 710 26.01 7.04 -21.14
CA GLU A 710 25.80 5.62 -20.80
C GLU A 710 24.40 5.35 -20.23
N LEU A 711 23.87 6.30 -19.45
CA LEU A 711 22.57 6.21 -18.80
C LEU A 711 21.44 6.92 -19.58
N SER A 712 21.56 7.05 -20.90
CA SER A 712 20.63 7.83 -21.75
C SER A 712 19.35 7.09 -22.13
N ASP A 713 18.33 7.84 -22.60
CA ASP A 713 17.08 7.26 -23.14
C ASP A 713 17.38 6.36 -24.35
N LYS A 714 18.38 6.74 -25.18
CA LYS A 714 18.81 5.97 -26.35
C LYS A 714 19.36 4.59 -25.98
N LYS A 715 19.97 4.48 -24.80
CA LYS A 715 20.47 3.23 -24.22
C LYS A 715 19.42 2.52 -23.35
N GLY A 716 18.18 3.01 -23.33
CA GLY A 716 17.03 2.37 -22.70
C GLY A 716 16.84 2.69 -21.21
N TRP A 717 17.63 3.60 -20.63
CA TRP A 717 17.59 3.94 -19.20
C TRP A 717 16.38 4.77 -18.77
N ASN A 718 15.41 5.00 -19.64
CA ASN A 718 14.17 5.70 -19.32
C ASN A 718 13.10 4.81 -18.67
N LYS A 719 13.44 3.56 -18.34
CA LYS A 719 12.53 2.62 -17.70
C LYS A 719 12.72 2.55 -16.17
N PRO A 720 11.62 2.45 -15.38
CA PRO A 720 11.69 2.41 -13.92
C PRO A 720 12.62 1.34 -13.36
N GLU A 721 12.61 0.14 -13.95
CA GLU A 721 13.45 -1.00 -13.55
C GLU A 721 14.96 -0.78 -13.74
N TYR A 722 15.36 0.35 -14.35
CA TYR A 722 16.75 0.75 -14.49
C TYR A 722 17.05 2.06 -13.74
N TYR A 723 16.35 3.16 -14.04
CA TYR A 723 16.72 4.47 -13.44
C TYR A 723 16.52 4.52 -11.93
N SER A 724 15.58 3.75 -11.37
CA SER A 724 15.35 3.69 -9.91
C SER A 724 16.49 2.99 -9.16
N THR A 725 17.30 2.23 -9.88
CA THR A 725 18.41 1.43 -9.33
C THR A 725 19.71 2.20 -9.20
N LEU A 726 19.78 3.45 -9.68
CA LEU A 726 20.99 4.26 -9.61
C LEU A 726 21.42 4.52 -8.15
N ARG A 727 22.69 4.28 -7.86
CA ARG A 727 23.34 4.50 -6.56
C ARG A 727 24.65 5.26 -6.77
N LEU A 728 25.08 5.96 -5.71
CA LEU A 728 26.42 6.49 -5.57
C LEU A 728 27.08 5.77 -4.39
N ALA A 729 28.19 5.11 -4.65
CA ALA A 729 28.93 4.33 -3.66
C ALA A 729 30.38 4.17 -4.13
N ASP A 730 31.34 4.08 -3.23
CA ASP A 730 32.74 3.79 -3.57
C ASP A 730 32.94 2.28 -3.70
N ASP A 731 32.72 1.73 -4.90
CA ASP A 731 32.93 0.29 -5.16
C ASP A 731 34.36 -0.05 -5.58
N SER A 732 35.15 0.96 -5.91
CA SER A 732 36.56 0.79 -6.29
C SER A 732 37.52 0.85 -5.09
N GLY A 733 37.12 1.53 -4.02
CA GLY A 733 37.91 1.80 -2.81
C GLY A 733 38.91 2.94 -3.00
N ASP A 734 38.62 3.93 -3.85
CA ASP A 734 39.53 5.05 -4.14
C ASP A 734 39.16 6.34 -3.38
N GLY A 735 38.12 6.26 -2.54
CA GLY A 735 37.55 7.36 -1.77
C GLY A 735 36.61 8.24 -2.60
N ARG A 736 36.20 7.82 -3.80
CA ARG A 736 35.28 8.56 -4.67
C ARG A 736 34.01 7.77 -4.87
N ALA A 737 32.90 8.50 -4.87
CA ALA A 737 31.62 7.92 -5.21
C ALA A 737 31.56 7.57 -6.71
N ASP A 738 31.41 6.28 -6.97
CA ASP A 738 31.17 5.72 -8.28
C ASP A 738 29.66 5.59 -8.52
N VAL A 739 29.26 5.44 -9.80
CA VAL A 739 27.85 5.30 -10.15
C VAL A 739 27.55 3.85 -10.42
N CYS A 740 26.67 3.23 -9.63
CA CYS A 740 26.19 1.87 -9.90
C CYS A 740 24.72 1.86 -10.32
N GLY A 741 24.35 0.94 -11.20
CA GLY A 741 22.96 0.76 -11.60
C GLY A 741 22.72 -0.53 -12.38
N ARG A 742 21.48 -0.99 -12.37
CA ARG A 742 21.04 -2.18 -13.10
C ARG A 742 20.41 -1.80 -14.44
N GLY A 743 20.95 -2.33 -15.53
CA GLY A 743 20.36 -2.30 -16.86
C GLY A 743 19.78 -3.65 -17.29
N ILE A 744 19.43 -3.76 -18.57
CA ILE A 744 18.85 -4.98 -19.17
C ILE A 744 19.73 -6.23 -18.99
N ALA A 745 21.05 -6.05 -19.03
CA ALA A 745 22.05 -7.11 -19.04
C ALA A 745 22.72 -7.36 -17.68
N GLY A 746 22.33 -6.62 -16.63
CA GLY A 746 22.83 -6.78 -15.26
C GLY A 746 23.16 -5.49 -14.57
N VAL A 747 23.94 -5.59 -13.49
CA VAL A 747 24.49 -4.44 -12.77
C VAL A 747 25.78 -3.97 -13.43
N PHE A 748 25.95 -2.66 -13.47
CA PHE A 748 27.12 -1.97 -13.98
C PHE A 748 27.51 -0.87 -13.01
N CYS A 749 28.81 -0.71 -12.77
CA CYS A 749 29.36 0.38 -11.99
C CYS A 749 30.36 1.16 -12.87
N TRP A 750 30.24 2.48 -12.88
CA TRP A 750 31.05 3.40 -13.65
C TRP A 750 31.92 4.18 -12.67
N GLU A 751 33.21 3.87 -12.68
CA GLU A 751 34.18 4.51 -11.78
C GLU A 751 34.44 5.95 -12.23
N PHE A 752 34.64 6.88 -11.29
CA PHE A 752 34.94 8.27 -11.61
C PHE A 752 36.39 8.66 -11.30
N ASP A 753 37.19 8.90 -12.34
CA ASP A 753 38.62 9.19 -12.20
C ASP A 753 38.94 10.64 -11.72
N GLY A 754 37.92 11.43 -11.40
CA GLY A 754 38.04 12.86 -11.06
C GLY A 754 37.75 13.81 -12.21
N LYS A 755 37.60 13.29 -13.43
CA LYS A 755 37.32 14.08 -14.63
C LYS A 755 36.23 13.47 -15.48
N ALA A 756 36.21 12.14 -15.58
CA ALA A 756 35.26 11.41 -16.41
C ALA A 756 34.94 10.04 -15.80
N PHE A 757 33.80 9.49 -16.23
CA PHE A 757 33.42 8.13 -15.92
C PHE A 757 34.17 7.15 -16.83
N SER A 758 34.73 6.09 -16.23
CA SER A 758 35.37 4.98 -16.94
C SER A 758 34.33 4.12 -17.69
N PRO A 759 34.74 3.25 -18.63
CA PRO A 759 33.88 2.18 -19.11
C PRO A 759 33.44 1.29 -17.94
N PRO A 760 32.17 0.82 -17.90
CA PRO A 760 31.65 0.20 -16.70
C PRO A 760 32.34 -1.13 -16.37
N VAL A 761 32.60 -1.33 -15.07
CA VAL A 761 32.84 -2.65 -14.52
C VAL A 761 31.52 -3.42 -14.54
N THR A 762 31.56 -4.64 -15.07
CA THR A 762 30.37 -5.50 -15.16
C THR A 762 30.18 -6.23 -13.83
N GLY A 763 29.09 -5.90 -13.14
CA GLY A 763 28.67 -6.56 -11.92
C GLY A 763 27.89 -7.85 -12.16
N PRO A 764 27.10 -8.30 -11.17
CA PRO A 764 26.31 -9.52 -11.31
C PRO A 764 25.30 -9.42 -12.45
N ALA A 765 25.12 -10.54 -13.15
CA ALA A 765 24.36 -10.60 -14.38
C ALA A 765 22.90 -10.15 -14.23
N TRP A 766 22.21 -10.45 -13.13
CA TRP A 766 20.85 -10.01 -12.77
C TRP A 766 19.94 -9.44 -13.90
N LYS A 767 19.75 -10.25 -14.95
CA LYS A 767 19.18 -9.81 -16.25
C LYS A 767 17.66 -9.83 -16.25
N ASP A 768 17.07 -9.02 -17.12
CA ASP A 768 15.62 -9.03 -17.39
C ASP A 768 15.12 -10.42 -17.78
N GLU A 769 15.88 -11.13 -18.60
CA GLU A 769 15.60 -12.51 -19.06
C GLU A 769 15.47 -13.50 -17.90
N SER A 770 16.09 -13.18 -16.75
CA SER A 770 16.03 -13.96 -15.51
C SER A 770 14.98 -13.41 -14.52
N GLY A 771 14.14 -12.47 -14.95
CA GLY A 771 13.05 -11.89 -14.18
C GLY A 771 13.43 -10.74 -13.25
N TRP A 772 14.65 -10.21 -13.34
CA TRP A 772 15.12 -9.12 -12.47
C TRP A 772 14.51 -7.75 -12.78
N ASN A 773 13.74 -7.63 -13.86
CA ASN A 773 12.91 -6.46 -14.15
C ASN A 773 11.64 -6.39 -13.29
N LYS A 774 11.41 -7.35 -12.38
CA LYS A 774 10.27 -7.31 -11.46
C LYS A 774 10.59 -6.45 -10.24
N ILE A 775 9.58 -5.70 -9.82
CA ILE A 775 9.66 -4.69 -8.76
C ILE A 775 10.26 -5.22 -7.46
N MET A 776 9.88 -6.41 -7.03
CA MET A 776 10.33 -7.01 -5.77
C MET A 776 11.82 -7.40 -5.76
N TYR A 777 12.53 -7.24 -6.89
CA TYR A 777 13.97 -7.49 -7.01
C TYR A 777 14.74 -6.20 -7.29
N TYR A 778 14.48 -5.48 -8.39
CA TYR A 778 15.29 -4.31 -8.75
C TYR A 778 15.17 -3.17 -7.72
N SER A 779 14.01 -3.03 -7.06
CA SER A 779 13.80 -1.97 -6.06
C SER A 779 14.62 -2.18 -4.78
N THR A 780 15.11 -3.40 -4.57
CA THR A 780 15.89 -3.80 -3.38
C THR A 780 17.40 -3.66 -3.56
N LEU A 781 17.86 -3.18 -4.72
CA LEU A 781 19.29 -3.00 -4.98
C LEU A 781 19.90 -2.01 -3.98
N GLN A 782 20.94 -2.45 -3.28
CA GLN A 782 21.76 -1.67 -2.36
C GLN A 782 23.17 -1.60 -2.92
N ALA A 783 23.73 -0.41 -2.86
CA ALA A 783 25.14 -0.08 -2.99
C ALA A 783 25.26 1.29 -2.33
N ALA A 784 25.95 1.36 -1.22
CA ALA A 784 26.05 2.57 -0.41
C ALA A 784 27.30 2.53 0.46
N GLY A 785 27.77 3.71 0.83
CA GLY A 785 28.99 3.85 1.60
C GLY A 785 30.22 3.98 0.71
N GLY A 786 31.30 4.23 1.41
CA GLY A 786 32.63 4.57 0.99
C GLY A 786 33.32 4.97 2.28
N CYS A 787 34.59 4.60 2.42
CA CYS A 787 35.26 4.76 3.69
C CYS A 787 35.25 6.24 4.12
N VAL A 788 34.89 6.51 5.38
CA VAL A 788 34.86 7.87 5.95
C VAL A 788 36.19 8.10 6.65
N ALA A 789 37.11 8.79 5.99
CA ALA A 789 38.45 9.01 6.50
C ALA A 789 38.41 9.68 7.88
N SER A 790 38.90 8.96 8.87
CA SER A 790 39.08 9.40 10.25
C SER A 790 40.56 9.29 10.63
N GLU A 791 40.92 9.74 11.84
CA GLU A 791 42.30 9.61 12.31
C GLU A 791 42.56 8.15 12.68
N GLU A 792 43.55 7.51 12.05
CA GLU A 792 43.92 6.11 12.29
C GLU A 792 43.95 5.72 13.78
N VAL A 793 43.19 4.68 14.13
CA VAL A 793 43.13 4.14 15.50
C VAL A 793 43.45 2.65 15.46
N CYS A 794 44.30 2.19 16.38
CA CYS A 794 44.64 0.76 16.49
C CYS A 794 43.41 -0.13 16.82
N ASN A 795 42.70 -0.61 15.81
CA ASN A 795 41.44 -1.34 15.92
C ASN A 795 41.27 -2.47 14.88
N GLN A 796 42.25 -2.69 13.98
CA GLN A 796 42.22 -3.63 12.85
C GLN A 796 41.25 -3.26 11.73
N ALA A 797 40.93 -1.97 11.59
CA ALA A 797 40.20 -1.39 10.47
C ALA A 797 41.09 -0.38 9.72
N ASP A 798 40.71 -0.10 8.47
CA ASP A 798 41.23 1.01 7.66
C ASP A 798 40.37 2.24 8.02
N ASP A 799 40.84 3.01 9.00
CA ASP A 799 40.08 4.13 9.58
C ASP A 799 40.22 5.40 8.72
N ASP A 800 41.33 5.55 7.98
CA ASP A 800 41.64 6.73 7.15
C ASP A 800 41.41 6.57 5.64
N CYS A 801 41.04 5.36 5.21
CA CYS A 801 40.55 5.05 3.88
C CYS A 801 41.62 5.18 2.79
N ASP A 802 42.84 4.77 3.12
CA ASP A 802 43.95 4.69 2.17
C ASP A 802 44.20 3.27 1.64
N GLY A 803 43.50 2.28 2.19
CA GLY A 803 43.59 0.87 1.83
C GLY A 803 44.62 0.08 2.65
N GLU A 804 45.26 0.69 3.64
CA GLU A 804 46.07 0.04 4.66
C GLU A 804 45.27 -0.08 5.98
N VAL A 805 45.75 -0.93 6.92
CA VAL A 805 45.05 -1.19 8.19
C VAL A 805 46.03 -0.92 9.31
N ASP A 806 45.65 -0.06 10.25
CA ASP A 806 46.43 0.34 11.43
C ASP A 806 47.88 0.77 11.06
N GLU A 807 48.06 1.55 9.98
CA GLU A 807 49.37 2.03 9.54
C GLU A 807 49.92 3.18 10.40
N ASP A 808 51.01 3.82 9.96
CA ASP A 808 51.67 4.92 10.68
C ASP A 808 52.05 4.66 12.16
N ASP A 809 52.21 3.38 12.53
CA ASP A 809 52.65 2.91 13.86
C ASP A 809 51.64 3.27 14.98
N VAL A 810 50.35 3.45 14.64
CA VAL A 810 49.28 3.77 15.61
C VAL A 810 49.08 2.66 16.66
N CYS A 811 49.42 1.41 16.32
CA CYS A 811 49.44 0.25 17.21
C CYS A 811 50.70 0.10 18.08
N GLY A 812 51.41 1.21 18.35
CA GLY A 812 52.64 1.29 19.14
C GLY A 812 52.99 0.07 20.00
N GLY A 813 53.80 -0.83 19.44
CA GLY A 813 54.59 -1.82 20.19
C GLY A 813 53.88 -3.03 20.82
N TRP A 814 52.71 -3.47 20.33
CA TRP A 814 52.17 -4.77 20.74
C TRP A 814 52.77 -5.93 19.93
N ASN A 815 53.83 -6.52 20.49
CA ASN A 815 54.27 -7.86 20.11
C ASN A 815 53.29 -8.90 20.65
N ASP A 816 52.58 -9.59 19.76
CA ASP A 816 52.17 -10.99 19.91
C ASP A 816 52.25 -11.60 18.49
N GLY A 817 52.90 -12.72 18.21
CA GLY A 817 52.96 -13.93 19.02
C GLY A 817 52.27 -15.12 18.33
N GLY A 818 52.43 -15.31 17.00
CA GLY A 818 52.04 -16.52 16.25
C GLY A 818 50.60 -16.48 15.70
N VAL A 819 50.27 -16.99 14.52
CA VAL A 819 50.86 -18.00 13.65
C VAL A 819 50.47 -17.69 12.20
N VAL A 820 51.44 -17.44 11.30
CA VAL A 820 51.21 -17.58 9.85
C VAL A 820 52.00 -18.78 9.34
N GLY A 821 51.24 -19.77 8.86
CA GLY A 821 51.74 -20.98 8.23
C GLY A 821 52.44 -20.67 6.92
N ALA A 822 53.63 -21.23 6.77
CA ALA A 822 54.49 -21.09 5.61
C ALA A 822 53.89 -21.65 4.31
N ALA A 823 54.09 -20.93 3.21
CA ALA A 823 54.24 -21.52 1.88
C ALA A 823 55.22 -20.71 1.01
N GLY A 824 56.43 -21.26 0.84
CA GLY A 824 57.07 -21.39 -0.48
C GLY A 824 57.72 -20.15 -1.11
N ALA A 825 59.04 -20.05 -0.92
CA ALA A 825 59.94 -19.07 -1.50
C ALA A 825 60.31 -19.30 -2.99
N GLY A 826 60.70 -18.20 -3.63
CA GLY A 826 61.64 -18.09 -4.75
C GLY A 826 61.64 -16.63 -5.22
N GLY A 827 62.66 -15.81 -5.12
CA GLY A 827 64.11 -16.00 -5.04
C GLY A 827 64.73 -15.10 -6.10
N GLY A 828 65.35 -13.97 -5.72
CA GLY A 828 66.00 -13.06 -6.66
C GLY A 828 66.71 -11.90 -5.96
N ALA A 829 68.04 -12.00 -5.87
CA ALA A 829 68.94 -11.11 -5.15
C ALA A 829 69.20 -9.77 -5.87
N GLY A 830 69.52 -8.73 -5.09
CA GLY A 830 70.14 -7.48 -5.57
C GLY A 830 70.70 -6.67 -4.40
N ALA A 831 72.03 -6.57 -4.33
CA ALA A 831 72.79 -5.97 -3.23
C ALA A 831 72.96 -4.44 -3.37
N GLY A 832 73.17 -3.76 -2.24
CA GLY A 832 74.13 -2.64 -2.16
C GLY A 832 73.76 -1.44 -1.29
N GLY A 833 74.53 -1.22 -0.22
CA GLY A 833 75.03 0.12 0.13
C GLY A 833 74.36 0.89 1.28
N SER A 834 74.86 0.69 2.51
CA SER A 834 74.96 1.71 3.57
C SER A 834 76.31 2.48 3.41
N PRO A 835 76.63 3.62 4.09
CA PRO A 835 76.23 3.94 5.47
C PRO A 835 76.10 5.46 5.86
N SER A 836 75.91 5.67 7.18
CA SER A 836 76.11 6.88 8.02
C SER A 836 74.90 7.81 8.20
N GLY A 837 74.46 8.23 9.38
CA GLY A 837 75.01 8.18 10.74
C GLY A 837 75.11 9.60 11.33
N ALA A 838 74.20 9.99 12.23
CA ALA A 838 74.41 11.02 13.27
C ALA A 838 73.15 11.23 14.15
N THR A 839 73.33 11.14 15.47
CA THR A 839 72.47 11.71 16.54
C THR A 839 73.13 12.99 17.09
N PRO A 840 72.58 13.67 18.11
CA PRO A 840 71.56 14.74 18.09
C PRO A 840 72.13 16.08 18.62
N PRO A 841 71.29 17.08 18.96
CA PRO A 841 71.43 17.59 20.33
C PRO A 841 70.11 17.97 21.03
N ALA A 842 70.17 17.88 22.35
CA ALA A 842 69.18 18.28 23.33
C ALA A 842 69.24 19.78 23.66
N LEU A 843 68.10 20.38 24.05
CA LEU A 843 68.01 21.51 24.99
C LEU A 843 66.63 21.48 25.70
N ALA A 844 66.65 21.57 27.02
CA ALA A 844 65.53 21.74 27.96
C ALA A 844 65.42 23.24 28.37
N PRO A 845 64.73 23.64 29.47
CA PRO A 845 63.32 23.48 29.91
C PRO A 845 62.66 24.86 30.22
N ASP A 846 61.35 24.94 30.49
CA ASP A 846 60.80 25.79 31.57
C ASP A 846 59.34 25.44 31.95
N GLU A 847 58.99 25.88 33.15
CA GLU A 847 57.96 25.54 34.10
C GLU A 847 56.58 26.20 33.86
N SER A 848 55.55 25.55 34.40
CA SER A 848 54.50 26.09 35.31
C SER A 848 53.26 25.19 35.23
N GLY A 849 52.52 24.79 36.27
CA GLY A 849 52.55 24.98 37.70
C GLY A 849 51.15 24.69 38.27
N CYS A 850 51.05 23.81 39.28
CA CYS A 850 49.92 23.59 40.22
C CYS A 850 48.58 23.03 39.68
N GLY A 851 47.87 22.09 40.32
CA GLY A 851 48.05 21.41 41.60
C GLY A 851 46.81 20.56 41.98
N CYS A 852 47.07 19.35 42.46
CA CYS A 852 46.33 18.49 43.41
C CYS A 852 44.82 18.67 43.66
N ARG A 853 44.07 17.54 43.60
CA ARG A 853 43.55 16.83 44.79
C ARG A 853 42.82 15.51 44.42
N THR A 854 43.24 14.43 45.06
CA THR A 854 42.41 13.23 45.36
C THR A 854 41.58 13.49 46.63
N PRO A 855 40.57 12.67 47.00
CA PRO A 855 40.87 11.42 47.71
C PRO A 855 39.89 10.23 47.52
N ARG A 856 40.48 9.03 47.53
CA ARG A 856 40.16 7.83 48.34
C ARG A 856 38.77 7.17 48.32
N SER A 857 38.80 5.89 47.95
CA SER A 857 37.96 4.78 48.46
C SER A 857 37.98 4.64 49.98
N PRO A 858 37.08 3.80 50.53
CA PRO A 858 37.54 2.79 51.47
C PRO A 858 37.07 1.36 51.15
N VAL A 859 37.83 0.46 51.75
CA VAL A 859 37.91 -1.00 51.61
C VAL A 859 37.06 -1.70 52.68
N GLY A 860 36.64 -2.93 52.39
CA GLY A 860 36.36 -4.01 53.37
C GLY A 860 34.87 -4.38 53.44
N GLY A 861 34.43 -5.63 53.35
CA GLY A 861 35.06 -6.93 53.50
C GLY A 861 34.04 -7.84 54.22
N GLY A 862 33.88 -9.11 53.80
CA GLY A 862 33.19 -10.12 54.60
C GLY A 862 32.24 -11.07 53.84
N LEU A 863 32.78 -12.23 53.42
CA LEU A 863 32.07 -13.53 53.44
C LEU A 863 32.31 -14.18 54.83
N PRO A 864 31.41 -15.04 55.38
CA PRO A 864 31.28 -16.46 54.98
C PRO A 864 29.81 -17.00 55.01
N LEU A 865 29.38 -17.90 54.12
CA LEU A 865 29.50 -19.38 54.09
C LEU A 865 28.59 -20.18 55.07
N PHE A 866 27.74 -21.05 54.49
CA PHE A 866 27.32 -22.43 54.87
C PHE A 866 25.84 -22.81 55.13
N LEU A 867 25.52 -23.99 54.56
CA LEU A 867 24.46 -25.01 54.78
C LEU A 867 23.09 -24.75 54.12
N ALA A 868 22.50 -25.54 53.20
CA ALA A 868 22.56 -26.92 52.67
C ALA A 868 21.30 -27.77 53.00
N LEU A 869 20.82 -28.46 51.93
CA LEU A 869 20.10 -29.75 51.87
C LEU A 869 18.62 -29.85 52.31
N ALA A 870 17.79 -30.30 51.35
CA ALA A 870 17.12 -31.64 51.29
C ALA A 870 15.77 -31.52 50.54
N LEU A 871 15.55 -32.17 49.38
CA LEU A 871 15.22 -33.58 49.10
C LEU A 871 13.76 -33.70 48.58
N GLY A 872 13.56 -34.44 47.50
CA GLY A 872 12.24 -34.97 47.13
C GLY A 872 12.01 -35.14 45.63
N GLY A 873 12.65 -36.15 45.02
CA GLY A 873 12.32 -36.63 43.68
C GLY A 873 11.25 -37.74 43.69
N SER A 874 11.03 -38.29 42.48
CA SER A 874 10.36 -39.56 42.12
C SER A 874 8.86 -39.46 41.81
N LEU A 875 8.27 -40.12 40.81
CA LEU A 875 8.70 -41.01 39.71
C LEU A 875 7.43 -41.31 38.85
N TRP A 876 7.61 -41.53 37.53
CA TRP A 876 6.93 -42.51 36.64
C TRP A 876 5.38 -42.55 36.47
N LEU A 877 4.92 -42.54 35.20
CA LEU A 877 4.65 -43.78 34.44
C LEU A 877 4.41 -43.53 32.92
N ARG A 878 5.08 -44.33 32.10
CA ARG A 878 4.77 -44.63 30.68
C ARG A 878 3.74 -45.78 30.60
N ARG A 879 2.84 -45.78 29.60
CA ARG A 879 2.80 -46.73 28.44
C ARG A 879 1.43 -46.78 27.71
N ARG A 880 1.53 -46.74 26.35
CA ARG A 880 0.89 -47.60 25.29
C ARG A 880 -0.65 -47.64 25.17
N SER A 881 -1.30 -47.87 24.02
CA SER A 881 -1.00 -47.96 22.56
C SER A 881 -2.28 -48.42 21.82
N ALA A 882 -2.38 -48.15 20.51
CA ALA A 882 -3.18 -48.84 19.45
C ALA A 882 -4.69 -48.53 19.37
N GLY A 883 -5.36 -48.49 18.21
CA GLY A 883 -5.03 -48.74 16.79
C GLY A 883 -6.20 -48.28 15.90
N ALA A 884 -5.94 -47.83 14.66
CA ALA A 884 -6.21 -48.53 13.39
C ALA A 884 -7.54 -48.14 12.69
N ASN A 885 -7.44 -47.49 11.52
CA ASN A 885 -7.91 -48.04 10.24
C ASN A 885 -7.61 -47.10 9.06
N GLN A 886 -6.90 -47.63 8.05
CA GLN A 886 -6.95 -47.18 6.65
C GLN A 886 -8.24 -47.69 5.97
N PRO A 887 -8.51 -47.27 4.72
CA PRO A 887 -8.13 -48.15 3.61
C PRO A 887 -7.33 -47.45 2.49
N GLN A 888 -6.44 -48.24 1.88
CA GLN A 888 -5.79 -48.03 0.59
C GLN A 888 -6.82 -48.12 -0.55
N ASP A 889 -6.52 -47.47 -1.68
CA ASP A 889 -6.56 -48.14 -2.98
C ASP A 889 -5.42 -47.61 -3.85
N ASP A 890 -4.69 -48.56 -4.43
CA ASP A 890 -3.57 -48.43 -5.35
C ASP A 890 -4.07 -48.19 -6.80
N GLU A 891 -3.33 -47.44 -7.61
CA GLU A 891 -2.63 -47.95 -8.82
C GLU A 891 -1.96 -46.81 -9.64
N PRO A 892 -0.83 -47.10 -10.32
CA PRO A 892 0.02 -46.13 -11.04
C PRO A 892 -0.18 -46.17 -12.56
N TYR A 893 0.23 -45.15 -13.32
CA TYR A 893 0.74 -45.37 -14.69
C TYR A 893 1.54 -44.16 -15.20
N GLN A 894 2.68 -44.47 -15.83
CA GLN A 894 3.54 -43.55 -16.58
C GLN A 894 2.86 -42.99 -17.84
N ALA A 895 3.11 -41.73 -18.15
CA ALA A 895 3.54 -41.20 -19.46
C ALA A 895 4.05 -39.77 -19.31
#